data_AF-A0A672JN69-F1
#
_entry.id   AF-A0A672JN69-F1
#
_cell.length_a   1.000
_cell.length_b   1.000
_cell.length_c   1.000
_cell.angle_alpha   90.00
_cell.angle_beta   90.00
_cell.angle_gamma   90.00
#
_symmetry.space_group_name_H-M   'P 1'
#
loop_
_entity.id
_entity.type
_entity.pdbx_description
1 polymer ?
#
loop_
_entity_poly.entity_id
_entity_poly.type
_entity_poly.pdbx_seq_one_letter_code
_entity_poly.pdbx_strand_id
1 'polypeptide(L)'
;MPTSIVLFAGYQLCDFEQDWCGWDNRSISSLKWIRTNQLSLSTTDPQKGPGRDHSENTAAGSFLYVTVPDDGLKQDWASFQSPPLQPTNSSHPCKMVMYTHQFGPRSGGLTVLVVDRAIYPVWERGGALGDLWVKAEVEIVTNTSFQILIMAAIRNYTYGGIAIDSILLSPECRISTETVSVEKLPDSPKDPCTDREKLCDFHADCEGQEDEAKCGDFSYPQGSSGWTDASIGSQGWTLYKTEEEEYLYVVSASGQQLTDAQTRTPLLGPTGPACTMTFDFALTGHPDHIGDLSVTLIDSVLGAGPKMFEYSGKTPADPEEWQSAEILIGFRKNRFQVAFEARAMKLCNCVRIKVKNVRFHNCRADYYPSPPTGLSCNFESGLCGWYQDNDDNFDWTELDGVDHTIGKSLVVDMWSPSLRGTFGRLISFPQPPGSTDHCLSFFYKLYGPNPGTLNVKLLLKGGAETVIWSHTGSDGNMWHEATCPVGRHIDDFQLVFEAVRSGFDGRVAIDDVSVLSEPCGMPRRCSFEGGLCGYTRSGKVPWLHLSGQRTSAHRPQSDHTLESSLGSYMLVDTSGSNLPSGETTVLVSPVRHGTSSAECLNFWYQMGGENPGSLTVYVKQIDGRRVKIFSTSLNRAGVWRHGNGNIRGTLVDWQVEFEVVGRGGRDAHIAIDDIFLSPLPCAVCTLENGLCSWSNTQNIQVDELDWELTSQEAEQHYPTPLRDHTLKTEKGHFLSLPSSDQTAAMQRAHLLSPHLPPTKGTCLMTVGDSDTQLSVWILSNGRLNQLLELSDLWESWKRFEVDIASTEEYQIVFQGIKGQSGVLALDDIQYTVGVNCELKHTDTAPQDNTGGIAASIVVVVLIIITLTVVLYYYLRNKGKSDSTPSPSANGGFSSDIYDGDDTVSSCHTGTHE
;
A
#
# COMPACT_ATOMS: atom_id res chain seq x y z
N MET A 1 -33.09 30.28 57.48
CA MET A 1 -33.90 30.28 56.23
C MET A 1 -34.13 28.82 55.87
N PRO A 2 -35.33 28.41 55.42
CA PRO A 2 -35.61 27.01 55.23
C PRO A 2 -34.89 26.52 53.97
N THR A 3 -33.94 25.60 54.15
CA THR A 3 -33.26 24.85 53.09
C THR A 3 -34.27 23.91 52.43
N SER A 4 -34.43 23.99 51.11
CA SER A 4 -35.31 23.13 50.33
C SER A 4 -34.69 21.74 50.14
N ILE A 5 -34.61 20.95 51.20
CA ILE A 5 -34.41 19.49 51.10
C ILE A 5 -35.79 18.87 51.03
N VAL A 6 -36.16 18.29 49.88
CA VAL A 6 -37.42 17.56 49.75
C VAL A 6 -37.24 16.18 50.39
N LEU A 7 -37.86 15.98 51.56
CA LEU A 7 -37.83 14.71 52.28
C LEU A 7 -38.85 13.73 51.68
N PHE A 8 -38.41 12.87 50.76
CA PHE A 8 -39.19 11.71 50.32
C PHE A 8 -38.81 10.50 51.16
N ALA A 9 -39.74 10.00 51.99
CA ALA A 9 -39.56 8.78 52.79
C ALA A 9 -38.29 8.72 53.67
N GLY A 10 -37.77 9.89 54.09
CA GLY A 10 -36.55 10.02 54.90
C GLY A 10 -35.25 10.21 54.10
N TYR A 11 -35.31 10.13 52.77
CA TYR A 11 -34.18 10.46 51.89
C TYR A 11 -34.07 11.98 51.70
N GLN A 12 -32.84 12.48 51.57
CA GLN A 12 -32.56 13.89 51.29
C GLN A 12 -32.16 14.04 49.82
N LEU A 13 -33.03 14.64 49.00
CA LEU A 13 -32.76 14.94 47.60
C LEU A 13 -32.29 16.39 47.44
N CYS A 14 -31.25 16.57 46.64
CA CYS A 14 -30.81 17.85 46.11
C CYS A 14 -30.74 17.81 44.58
N ASP A 15 -31.73 18.41 43.94
CA ASP A 15 -31.89 18.54 42.49
C ASP A 15 -31.33 19.87 41.93
N PHE A 16 -30.78 20.72 42.80
CA PHE A 16 -30.26 22.05 42.48
C PHE A 16 -31.25 23.00 41.79
N GLU A 17 -32.56 22.75 41.79
CA GLU A 17 -33.52 23.59 41.06
C GLU A 17 -33.82 24.93 41.75
N GLN A 18 -33.55 25.03 43.05
CA GLN A 18 -33.77 26.26 43.83
C GLN A 18 -32.49 26.83 44.42
N ASP A 19 -31.69 25.98 45.06
CA ASP A 19 -30.49 26.37 45.79
C ASP A 19 -29.42 25.24 45.78
N TRP A 20 -28.40 25.36 46.64
CA TRP A 20 -27.34 24.36 46.81
C TRP A 20 -27.69 23.30 47.86
N CYS A 21 -28.92 23.27 48.39
CA CYS A 21 -29.42 22.34 49.41
C CYS A 21 -28.55 22.22 50.67
N GLY A 22 -27.82 23.29 51.02
CA GLY A 22 -26.88 23.32 52.15
C GLY A 22 -25.45 22.86 51.84
N TRP A 23 -25.16 22.42 50.61
CA TRP A 23 -23.79 22.16 50.15
C TRP A 23 -23.00 23.48 50.06
N ASP A 24 -21.75 23.45 50.53
CA ASP A 24 -20.86 24.61 50.61
C ASP A 24 -19.87 24.62 49.44
N ASN A 25 -19.91 25.69 48.65
CA ASN A 25 -19.02 25.93 47.50
C ASN A 25 -17.88 26.89 47.85
N ARG A 26 -17.52 27.02 49.13
CA ARG A 26 -16.25 27.65 49.55
C ARG A 26 -15.09 26.71 49.24
N SER A 27 -14.91 26.42 47.95
CA SER A 27 -13.80 25.61 47.46
C SER A 27 -12.48 26.22 47.91
N ILE A 28 -11.53 25.34 48.19
CA ILE A 28 -10.15 25.70 48.52
C ILE A 28 -9.36 25.99 47.21
N SER A 29 -9.94 25.63 46.07
CA SER A 29 -9.43 25.97 44.74
C SER A 29 -9.94 27.32 44.24
N SER A 30 -9.15 27.95 43.37
CA SER A 30 -9.55 29.12 42.59
C SER A 30 -10.63 28.79 41.55
N LEU A 31 -10.69 27.54 41.07
CA LEU A 31 -11.74 27.04 40.19
C LEU A 31 -12.96 26.60 41.02
N LYS A 32 -14.16 27.05 40.64
CA LYS A 32 -15.40 26.80 41.39
C LYS A 32 -16.47 26.15 40.53
N TRP A 33 -17.29 25.33 41.16
CA TRP A 33 -18.53 24.84 40.59
C TRP A 33 -19.52 25.98 40.43
N ILE A 34 -20.24 26.01 39.32
CA ILE A 34 -21.30 26.97 39.05
C ILE A 34 -22.63 26.24 38.91
N ARG A 35 -23.69 26.83 39.48
CA ARG A 35 -25.06 26.38 39.25
C ARG A 35 -25.57 27.05 37.98
N THR A 36 -25.90 26.27 36.95
CA THR A 36 -26.28 26.76 35.63
C THR A 36 -27.34 25.87 35.00
N ASN A 37 -27.83 26.26 33.82
CA ASN A 37 -28.68 25.45 32.95
C ASN A 37 -28.23 25.60 31.49
N GLN A 38 -28.80 24.79 30.59
CA GLN A 38 -28.38 24.79 29.18
C GLN A 38 -28.60 26.16 28.50
N LEU A 39 -29.64 26.89 28.89
CA LEU A 39 -29.97 28.20 28.32
C LEU A 39 -28.96 29.29 28.70
N SER A 40 -28.25 29.13 29.82
CA SER A 40 -27.33 30.13 30.39
C SER A 40 -25.87 29.87 30.04
N LEU A 41 -25.55 28.75 29.40
CA LEU A 41 -24.18 28.43 28.96
C LEU A 41 -23.79 29.27 27.72
N SER A 42 -22.59 29.84 27.76
CA SER A 42 -22.06 30.80 26.77
C SER A 42 -22.11 30.27 25.32
N THR A 43 -22.28 31.18 24.35
CA THR A 43 -22.37 30.89 22.92
C THR A 43 -21.02 30.57 22.25
N THR A 44 -19.90 30.69 22.97
CA THR A 44 -18.54 30.55 22.42
C THR A 44 -17.95 29.14 22.50
N ASP A 45 -18.57 28.20 23.23
CA ASP A 45 -18.07 26.83 23.36
C ASP A 45 -18.74 25.89 22.33
N PRO A 46 -17.98 25.17 21.47
CA PRO A 46 -18.55 24.29 20.45
C PRO A 46 -19.39 23.12 21.00
N GLN A 47 -19.30 22.81 22.30
CA GLN A 47 -19.96 21.67 22.93
C GLN A 47 -20.41 22.02 24.37
N LYS A 48 -21.59 22.63 24.47
CA LYS A 48 -22.14 23.40 25.61
C LYS A 48 -22.53 22.61 26.88
N GLY A 49 -21.82 21.55 27.27
CA GLY A 49 -22.22 20.75 28.44
C GLY A 49 -23.55 19.98 28.24
N PRO A 50 -24.22 19.53 29.31
CA PRO A 50 -25.43 18.72 29.21
C PRO A 50 -26.58 19.47 28.53
N GLY A 51 -27.14 18.93 27.45
CA GLY A 51 -28.23 19.57 26.71
C GLY A 51 -29.54 19.74 27.51
N ARG A 52 -29.72 18.96 28.59
CA ARG A 52 -30.86 18.98 29.52
C ARG A 52 -30.36 18.61 30.91
N ASP A 53 -31.03 19.09 31.95
CA ASP A 53 -30.82 18.65 33.33
C ASP A 53 -31.31 17.20 33.53
N HIS A 54 -30.91 16.56 34.63
CA HIS A 54 -31.35 15.19 34.94
C HIS A 54 -32.70 15.18 35.66
N SER A 55 -32.95 16.15 36.54
CA SER A 55 -34.09 16.20 37.46
C SER A 55 -35.45 16.35 36.77
N GLU A 56 -35.61 17.37 35.92
CA GLU A 56 -36.82 17.68 35.15
C GLU A 56 -36.71 17.28 33.67
N ASN A 57 -35.51 16.92 33.19
CA ASN A 57 -35.22 16.58 31.79
C ASN A 57 -35.58 17.71 30.80
N THR A 58 -35.28 18.95 31.18
CA THR A 58 -35.51 20.17 30.41
C THR A 58 -34.22 20.96 30.17
N ALA A 59 -34.24 21.89 29.22
CA ALA A 59 -33.11 22.80 29.02
C ALA A 59 -33.03 23.92 30.08
N ALA A 60 -34.12 24.13 30.83
CA ALA A 60 -34.24 25.20 31.82
C ALA A 60 -33.88 24.75 33.24
N GLY A 61 -33.96 23.45 33.51
CA GLY A 61 -33.57 22.84 34.79
C GLY A 61 -32.09 23.04 35.07
N SER A 62 -31.76 23.07 36.35
CA SER A 62 -30.50 23.57 36.89
C SER A 62 -29.62 22.42 37.37
N PHE A 63 -28.34 22.48 37.05
CA PHE A 63 -27.34 21.51 37.51
C PHE A 63 -26.05 22.22 37.94
N LEU A 64 -25.18 21.51 38.66
CA LEU A 64 -23.84 21.98 38.94
C LEU A 64 -22.92 21.64 37.76
N TYR A 65 -22.12 22.60 37.33
CA TYR A 65 -21.22 22.44 36.20
C TYR A 65 -19.86 23.08 36.49
N VAL A 66 -18.80 22.47 35.96
CA VAL A 66 -17.46 23.04 35.97
C VAL A 66 -16.76 22.78 34.64
N THR A 67 -16.12 23.82 34.11
CA THR A 67 -15.34 23.80 32.87
C THR A 67 -14.22 24.85 32.93
N VAL A 68 -13.42 24.96 31.87
CA VAL A 68 -12.34 25.95 31.75
C VAL A 68 -12.95 27.36 31.70
N PRO A 69 -12.54 28.29 32.58
CA PRO A 69 -13.00 29.68 32.57
C PRO A 69 -12.54 30.46 31.32
N ASP A 70 -13.26 31.53 30.96
CA ASP A 70 -12.93 32.41 29.83
C ASP A 70 -11.53 33.08 29.96
N ASP A 71 -11.03 33.27 31.19
CA ASP A 71 -9.69 33.84 31.46
C ASP A 71 -8.57 32.79 31.49
N GLY A 72 -8.87 31.54 31.12
CA GLY A 72 -7.94 30.42 31.08
C GLY A 72 -7.78 29.69 32.42
N LEU A 73 -7.26 28.47 32.36
CA LEU A 73 -7.14 27.58 33.51
C LEU A 73 -5.92 27.97 34.39
N LYS A 74 -6.17 28.49 35.60
CA LYS A 74 -5.13 28.76 36.62
C LYS A 74 -4.89 27.59 37.57
N GLN A 75 -5.89 26.72 37.73
CA GLN A 75 -5.89 25.54 38.59
C GLN A 75 -6.83 24.50 37.97
N ASP A 76 -6.48 23.22 38.08
CA ASP A 76 -7.08 22.13 37.30
C ASP A 76 -8.09 21.28 38.08
N TRP A 77 -8.54 21.74 39.24
CA TRP A 77 -9.54 21.04 40.03
C TRP A 77 -10.49 21.98 40.77
N ALA A 78 -11.73 21.54 41.00
CA ALA A 78 -12.74 22.26 41.76
C ALA A 78 -13.43 21.34 42.75
N SER A 79 -13.85 21.88 43.90
CA SER A 79 -14.52 21.07 44.92
C SER A 79 -15.66 21.79 45.62
N PHE A 80 -16.63 21.02 46.11
CA PHE A 80 -17.67 21.48 47.02
C PHE A 80 -17.96 20.39 48.06
N GLN A 81 -18.49 20.79 49.21
CA GLN A 81 -18.57 19.91 50.39
C GLN A 81 -19.96 19.89 51.01
N SER A 82 -20.34 18.75 51.59
CA SER A 82 -21.60 18.57 52.30
C SER A 82 -21.58 19.27 53.67
N PRO A 83 -22.74 19.49 54.29
CA PRO A 83 -22.83 19.68 55.74
C PRO A 83 -22.15 18.53 56.52
N PRO A 84 -21.69 18.75 57.76
CA PRO A 84 -21.23 17.68 58.63
C PRO A 84 -22.30 16.61 58.83
N LEU A 85 -21.92 15.34 58.74
CA LEU A 85 -22.76 14.17 58.91
C LEU A 85 -22.36 13.38 60.17
N GLN A 86 -23.32 12.62 60.72
CA GLN A 86 -23.12 11.78 61.90
C GLN A 86 -22.39 10.47 61.53
N PRO A 87 -21.67 9.84 62.48
CA PRO A 87 -21.06 8.53 62.29
C PRO A 87 -22.04 7.47 61.79
N THR A 88 -21.56 6.59 60.92
CA THR A 88 -22.27 5.43 60.38
C THR A 88 -21.63 4.11 60.82
N ASN A 89 -22.22 2.97 60.45
CA ASN A 89 -21.63 1.66 60.69
C ASN A 89 -21.91 0.72 59.51
N SER A 90 -21.20 -0.41 59.45
CA SER A 90 -21.31 -1.38 58.34
C SER A 90 -22.71 -1.98 58.18
N SER A 91 -23.56 -1.96 59.21
CA SER A 91 -24.95 -2.43 59.13
C SER A 91 -25.92 -1.34 58.65
N HIS A 92 -25.54 -0.07 58.77
CA HIS A 92 -26.32 1.11 58.37
C HIS A 92 -25.38 2.15 57.74
N PRO A 93 -24.84 1.88 56.53
CA PRO A 93 -23.98 2.81 55.82
C PRO A 93 -24.78 4.04 55.35
N CYS A 94 -24.12 5.19 55.22
CA CYS A 94 -24.69 6.34 54.51
C CYS A 94 -24.53 6.07 53.01
N LYS A 95 -25.64 5.97 52.29
CA LYS A 95 -25.64 5.76 50.84
C LYS A 95 -25.90 7.08 50.13
N MET A 96 -25.07 7.40 49.15
CA MET A 96 -25.21 8.55 48.27
C MET A 96 -25.39 8.08 46.84
N VAL A 97 -26.40 8.60 46.15
CA VAL A 97 -26.59 8.46 44.70
C VAL A 97 -26.45 9.84 44.07
N MET A 98 -25.77 9.94 42.94
CA MET A 98 -25.68 11.19 42.17
C MET A 98 -25.71 10.88 40.67
N TYR A 99 -26.10 11.85 39.86
CA TYR A 99 -26.05 11.75 38.41
C TYR A 99 -24.97 12.68 37.88
N THR A 100 -24.13 12.14 37.00
CA THR A 100 -22.90 12.79 36.53
C THR A 100 -22.90 12.84 35.01
N HIS A 101 -22.47 13.96 34.44
CA HIS A 101 -22.25 14.13 33.01
C HIS A 101 -20.81 14.54 32.79
N GLN A 102 -20.01 13.65 32.21
CA GLN A 102 -18.57 13.82 32.01
C GLN A 102 -18.31 13.85 30.52
N PHE A 103 -18.11 15.02 29.93
CA PHE A 103 -18.14 15.17 28.47
C PHE A 103 -16.91 15.89 27.94
N GLY A 104 -16.40 15.41 26.80
CA GLY A 104 -15.27 15.98 26.09
C GLY A 104 -13.91 15.83 26.81
N PRO A 105 -12.80 16.14 26.11
CA PRO A 105 -11.44 15.96 26.60
C PRO A 105 -11.09 16.85 27.81
N ARG A 106 -11.87 17.91 28.09
CA ARG A 106 -11.74 18.69 29.33
C ARG A 106 -12.08 17.89 30.59
N SER A 107 -12.87 16.82 30.50
CA SER A 107 -13.23 15.99 31.66
C SER A 107 -12.03 15.17 32.13
N GLY A 108 -11.38 15.60 33.21
CA GLY A 108 -10.22 14.92 33.79
C GLY A 108 -10.58 13.76 34.70
N GLY A 109 -11.71 13.86 35.41
CA GLY A 109 -12.23 12.83 36.31
C GLY A 109 -13.03 13.44 37.46
N LEU A 110 -13.80 12.60 38.15
CA LEU A 110 -14.61 12.97 39.31
C LEU A 110 -14.31 12.01 40.47
N THR A 111 -14.03 12.56 41.64
CA THR A 111 -13.67 11.81 42.86
C THR A 111 -14.56 12.27 44.01
N VAL A 112 -15.07 11.30 44.79
CA VAL A 112 -15.76 11.54 46.05
C VAL A 112 -14.81 11.16 47.19
N LEU A 113 -14.53 12.14 48.03
CA LEU A 113 -13.65 12.02 49.20
C LEU A 113 -14.50 12.09 50.47
N VAL A 114 -14.10 11.33 51.49
CA VAL A 114 -14.61 11.49 52.86
C VAL A 114 -13.59 12.27 53.65
N VAL A 115 -14.07 13.31 54.32
CA VAL A 115 -13.29 14.16 55.23
C VAL A 115 -13.74 13.84 56.66
N ASP A 116 -12.91 13.11 57.39
CA ASP A 116 -13.09 12.84 58.81
C ASP A 116 -11.83 13.22 59.61
N ARG A 117 -11.24 12.29 60.39
CA ARG A 117 -9.90 12.46 60.96
C ARG A 117 -8.82 12.53 59.87
N ALA A 118 -9.10 12.02 58.68
CA ALA A 118 -8.27 12.11 57.48
C ALA A 118 -9.11 12.39 56.24
N ILE A 119 -8.47 12.63 55.09
CA ILE A 119 -9.13 12.79 53.80
C ILE A 119 -8.74 11.61 52.92
N TYR A 120 -9.71 10.83 52.47
CA TYR A 120 -9.48 9.65 51.63
C TYR A 120 -10.59 9.45 50.58
N PRO A 121 -10.27 8.91 49.39
CA PRO A 121 -11.25 8.63 48.34
C PRO A 121 -12.11 7.41 48.68
N VAL A 122 -13.41 7.52 48.39
CA VAL A 122 -14.38 6.42 48.49
C VAL A 122 -14.99 6.03 47.16
N TRP A 123 -14.86 6.89 46.14
CA TRP A 123 -15.32 6.63 44.78
C TRP A 123 -14.57 7.51 43.80
N GLU A 124 -14.20 6.96 42.64
CA GLU A 124 -13.46 7.65 41.59
C GLU A 124 -13.96 7.21 40.21
N ARG A 125 -14.05 8.15 39.27
CA ARG A 125 -14.33 7.87 37.87
C ARG A 125 -13.55 8.80 36.95
N GLY A 126 -12.77 8.23 36.03
CA GLY A 126 -11.93 8.97 35.11
C GLY A 126 -12.62 9.39 33.81
N GLY A 127 -12.10 10.44 33.16
CA GLY A 127 -12.31 10.72 31.74
C GLY A 127 -13.71 11.20 31.33
N ALA A 128 -14.00 11.09 30.03
CA ALA A 128 -15.27 11.44 29.41
C ALA A 128 -16.11 10.19 29.10
N LEU A 129 -17.40 10.25 29.41
CA LEU A 129 -18.39 9.17 29.24
C LEU A 129 -19.33 9.41 28.05
N GLY A 130 -19.18 10.55 27.37
CA GLY A 130 -20.06 10.99 26.28
C GLY A 130 -21.13 11.97 26.75
N ASP A 131 -22.04 12.32 25.85
CA ASP A 131 -23.11 13.30 26.11
C ASP A 131 -24.34 12.62 26.73
N LEU A 132 -24.22 12.14 27.97
CA LEU A 132 -25.30 11.49 28.71
C LEU A 132 -25.11 11.57 30.23
N TRP A 133 -26.22 11.50 30.97
CA TRP A 133 -26.23 11.44 32.43
C TRP A 133 -26.03 10.00 32.92
N VAL A 134 -25.05 9.79 33.79
CA VAL A 134 -24.67 8.49 34.35
C VAL A 134 -24.88 8.47 35.85
N LYS A 135 -25.61 7.46 36.34
CA LYS A 135 -25.80 7.20 37.77
C LYS A 135 -24.47 6.78 38.43
N ALA A 136 -24.16 7.36 39.57
CA ALA A 136 -23.10 6.97 40.48
C ALA A 136 -23.69 6.66 41.86
N GLU A 137 -23.16 5.66 42.54
CA GLU A 137 -23.62 5.21 43.86
C GLU A 137 -22.40 4.97 44.75
N VAL A 138 -22.45 5.53 45.96
CA VAL A 138 -21.32 5.55 46.91
C VAL A 138 -21.84 5.13 48.28
N GLU A 139 -21.18 4.15 48.90
CA GLU A 139 -21.47 3.72 50.27
C GLU A 139 -20.37 4.21 51.22
N ILE A 140 -20.77 4.92 52.28
CA ILE A 140 -19.85 5.56 53.22
C ILE A 140 -20.04 4.97 54.62
N VAL A 141 -18.96 4.35 55.13
CA VAL A 141 -18.87 3.79 56.48
C VAL A 141 -17.74 4.47 57.24
N THR A 142 -18.07 5.25 58.26
CA THR A 142 -17.09 5.89 59.15
C THR A 142 -17.63 5.98 60.57
N ASN A 143 -16.77 5.78 61.56
CA ASN A 143 -17.15 5.80 62.98
C ASN A 143 -17.04 7.19 63.62
N THR A 144 -16.73 8.22 62.83
CA THR A 144 -16.62 9.61 63.25
C THR A 144 -17.55 10.50 62.43
N SER A 145 -17.83 11.71 62.95
CA SER A 145 -18.49 12.72 62.15
C SER A 145 -17.62 13.09 60.95
N PHE A 146 -18.25 13.23 59.79
CA PHE A 146 -17.55 13.35 58.52
C PHE A 146 -18.25 14.33 57.58
N GLN A 147 -17.55 14.76 56.54
CA GLN A 147 -18.12 15.52 55.41
C GLN A 147 -17.80 14.80 54.10
N ILE A 148 -18.70 14.93 53.13
CA ILE A 148 -18.50 14.45 51.77
C ILE A 148 -17.91 15.60 50.96
N LEU A 149 -16.76 15.38 50.33
CA LEU A 149 -16.10 16.34 49.46
C LEU A 149 -16.09 15.79 48.04
N ILE A 150 -16.75 16.48 47.12
CA ILE A 150 -16.79 16.09 45.71
C ILE A 150 -15.78 16.95 44.96
N MET A 151 -14.83 16.30 44.29
CA MET A 151 -13.73 16.94 43.58
C MET A 151 -13.76 16.57 42.09
N ALA A 152 -13.80 17.58 41.23
CA ALA A 152 -13.67 17.41 39.78
C ALA A 152 -12.30 17.89 39.31
N ALA A 153 -11.66 17.10 38.45
CA ALA A 153 -10.46 17.49 37.72
C ALA A 153 -10.84 17.93 36.29
N ILE A 154 -10.38 19.11 35.89
CA ILE A 154 -10.60 19.72 34.57
C ILE A 154 -9.28 19.91 33.86
N ARG A 155 -9.22 19.49 32.59
CA ARG A 155 -8.05 19.62 31.73
C ARG A 155 -8.20 20.82 30.80
N ASN A 156 -7.07 21.44 30.43
CA ASN A 156 -7.06 22.60 29.54
C ASN A 156 -7.15 22.19 28.04
N TYR A 157 -8.30 21.64 27.63
CA TYR A 157 -8.59 21.28 26.24
C TYR A 157 -9.66 22.18 25.62
N THR A 158 -9.93 21.99 24.33
CA THR A 158 -10.78 22.89 23.53
C THR A 158 -12.26 22.85 23.89
N TYR A 159 -12.82 21.75 24.41
CA TYR A 159 -14.25 21.63 24.75
C TYR A 159 -14.54 20.60 25.85
N GLY A 160 -15.72 20.67 26.45
CA GLY A 160 -16.21 19.69 27.44
C GLY A 160 -16.30 20.23 28.88
N GLY A 161 -16.60 19.36 29.83
CA GLY A 161 -16.70 19.69 31.27
C GLY A 161 -17.33 18.57 32.08
N ILE A 162 -17.53 18.84 33.37
CA ILE A 162 -18.14 17.90 34.30
C ILE A 162 -19.38 18.55 34.91
N ALA A 163 -20.52 17.87 34.85
CA ALA A 163 -21.76 18.28 35.50
C ALA A 163 -22.24 17.23 36.50
N ILE A 164 -22.93 17.70 37.55
CA ILE A 164 -23.54 16.87 38.59
C ILE A 164 -24.95 17.38 38.85
N ASP A 165 -25.88 16.44 39.02
CA ASP A 165 -27.27 16.72 39.33
C ASP A 165 -27.86 15.61 40.22
N SER A 166 -29.01 15.88 40.85
CA SER A 166 -29.83 14.92 41.60
C SER A 166 -29.04 14.11 42.64
N ILE A 167 -28.42 14.78 43.63
CA ILE A 167 -27.75 14.09 44.75
C ILE A 167 -28.80 13.61 45.75
N LEU A 168 -28.87 12.31 45.97
CA LEU A 168 -29.77 11.65 46.90
C LEU A 168 -28.98 10.98 48.03
N LEU A 169 -29.24 11.40 49.27
CA LEU A 169 -28.66 10.81 50.47
C LEU A 169 -29.69 9.93 51.20
N SER A 170 -29.24 8.79 51.70
CA SER A 170 -30.08 7.86 52.47
C SER A 170 -30.43 8.40 53.87
N PRO A 171 -31.48 7.88 54.53
CA PRO A 171 -31.90 8.33 55.87
C PRO A 171 -30.83 8.18 56.97
N GLU A 172 -29.83 7.33 56.74
CA GLU A 172 -28.67 7.11 57.60
C GLU A 172 -27.68 8.30 57.57
N CYS A 173 -27.68 9.09 56.49
CA CYS A 173 -26.85 10.29 56.33
C CYS A 173 -27.42 11.48 57.13
N ARG A 174 -27.37 11.39 58.46
CA ARG A 174 -27.93 12.43 59.35
C ARG A 174 -26.98 13.60 59.51
N ILE A 175 -27.50 14.82 59.48
CA ILE A 175 -26.72 16.04 59.72
C ILE A 175 -26.21 16.06 61.18
N SER A 176 -24.92 16.33 61.35
CA SER A 176 -24.26 16.52 62.63
C SER A 176 -24.15 18.02 62.96
N THR A 177 -24.19 18.34 64.25
CA THR A 177 -23.90 19.69 64.77
C THR A 177 -22.43 19.87 65.16
N GLU A 178 -21.64 18.80 65.08
CA GLU A 178 -20.21 18.82 65.39
C GLU A 178 -19.42 19.40 64.21
N THR A 179 -18.51 20.33 64.50
CA THR A 179 -17.55 20.84 63.51
C THR A 179 -16.46 19.81 63.30
N VAL A 180 -16.34 19.28 62.08
CA VAL A 180 -15.21 18.42 61.69
C VAL A 180 -13.94 19.28 61.65
N SER A 181 -13.00 19.04 62.55
CA SER A 181 -11.71 19.72 62.59
C SER A 181 -10.70 18.97 61.71
N VAL A 182 -10.29 19.58 60.59
CA VAL A 182 -9.33 19.00 59.65
C VAL A 182 -7.89 19.32 60.11
N GLU A 183 -7.08 18.30 60.38
CA GLU A 183 -5.62 18.45 60.43
C GLU A 183 -5.07 18.31 59.00
N LYS A 184 -4.88 19.46 58.33
CA LYS A 184 -4.33 19.63 56.97
C LYS A 184 -5.09 18.94 55.82
N LEU A 185 -5.41 19.73 54.79
CA LEU A 185 -5.69 19.18 53.47
C LEU A 185 -4.48 18.35 53.00
N PRO A 186 -4.67 17.19 52.34
CA PRO A 186 -3.56 16.56 51.63
C PRO A 186 -2.92 17.62 50.74
N ASP A 187 -1.59 17.70 50.79
CA ASP A 187 -0.84 18.52 49.85
C ASP A 187 -1.27 18.13 48.43
N SER A 188 -1.38 19.12 47.54
CA SER A 188 -1.63 18.87 46.11
C SER A 188 -0.71 17.73 45.66
N PRO A 189 -1.18 16.78 44.81
CA PRO A 189 -0.27 15.85 44.16
C PRO A 189 0.93 16.66 43.67
N LYS A 190 2.14 16.26 44.06
CA LYS A 190 3.36 16.95 43.62
C LYS A 190 3.24 17.12 42.11
N ASP A 191 3.53 18.31 41.60
CA ASP A 191 3.58 18.53 40.15
C ASP A 191 4.37 17.38 39.53
N PRO A 192 3.86 16.78 38.44
CA PRO A 192 4.50 15.63 37.83
C PRO A 192 5.98 15.94 37.60
N CYS A 193 6.83 14.97 37.92
CA CYS A 193 8.28 15.08 37.86
C CYS A 193 8.81 15.31 36.43
N THR A 194 7.95 15.19 35.42
CA THR A 194 8.23 15.42 33.99
C THR A 194 7.06 16.16 33.32
N ASP A 195 7.28 16.58 32.06
CA ASP A 195 6.25 17.21 31.23
C ASP A 195 5.07 16.26 30.98
N ARG A 196 3.87 16.82 30.78
CA ARG A 196 2.65 16.00 30.60
C ARG A 196 2.71 15.06 29.39
N GLU A 197 3.48 15.41 28.36
CA GLU A 197 3.66 14.59 27.16
C GLU A 197 4.53 13.35 27.39
N LYS A 198 5.37 13.40 28.41
CA LYS A 198 6.35 12.37 28.82
C LYS A 198 5.85 11.46 29.94
N LEU A 199 4.62 11.64 30.41
CA LEU A 199 3.99 10.72 31.35
C LEU A 199 3.53 9.47 30.61
N CYS A 200 3.80 8.26 31.10
CA CYS A 200 3.40 7.01 30.46
C CYS A 200 3.93 6.85 29.03
N ASP A 201 5.14 7.32 28.74
CA ASP A 201 5.77 7.24 27.42
C ASP A 201 6.71 6.03 27.26
N PHE A 202 6.66 5.10 28.21
CA PHE A 202 7.51 3.91 28.28
C PHE A 202 9.00 4.23 28.47
N HIS A 203 9.32 5.46 28.89
CA HIS A 203 10.66 5.91 29.24
C HIS A 203 10.68 6.45 30.67
N ALA A 204 11.64 6.00 31.49
CA ALA A 204 11.81 6.53 32.83
C ALA A 204 12.48 7.91 32.78
N ASP A 205 11.69 8.98 32.86
CA ASP A 205 12.19 10.35 32.95
C ASP A 205 12.44 10.80 34.38
N CYS A 206 11.76 10.20 35.36
CA CYS A 206 11.89 10.55 36.77
C CYS A 206 12.85 9.61 37.51
N GLU A 207 13.60 10.13 38.50
CA GLU A 207 14.58 9.35 39.27
C GLU A 207 13.96 8.10 39.95
N GLY A 208 12.66 8.17 40.28
CA GLY A 208 11.88 7.07 40.87
C GLY A 208 10.96 6.33 39.89
N GLN A 209 10.99 6.64 38.59
CA GLN A 209 10.10 6.09 37.55
C GLN A 209 8.60 6.28 37.89
N GLU A 210 8.30 7.32 38.66
CA GLU A 210 6.95 7.63 39.14
C GLU A 210 5.99 7.97 37.98
N ASP A 211 6.56 8.47 36.88
CA ASP A 211 5.92 8.75 35.59
C ASP A 211 5.37 7.50 34.90
N GLU A 212 6.02 6.35 35.04
CA GLU A 212 5.61 5.07 34.44
C GLU A 212 4.87 4.14 35.41
N ALA A 213 5.01 4.39 36.72
CA ALA A 213 4.54 3.49 37.78
C ALA A 213 3.01 3.28 37.83
N LYS A 214 2.21 4.17 37.22
CA LYS A 214 0.73 4.11 37.21
C LYS A 214 0.13 4.04 35.80
N CYS A 215 0.87 3.48 34.84
CA CYS A 215 0.47 3.48 33.43
C CYS A 215 -0.26 2.20 32.98
N GLY A 216 -0.66 1.34 33.92
CA GLY A 216 -1.38 0.10 33.61
C GLY A 216 -0.49 -1.14 33.46
N ASP A 217 0.82 -1.00 33.59
CA ASP A 217 1.78 -2.12 33.53
C ASP A 217 2.02 -2.74 34.92
N PHE A 218 1.58 -3.98 35.10
CA PHE A 218 1.64 -4.72 36.36
C PHE A 218 3.06 -5.09 36.80
N SER A 219 4.09 -4.83 35.98
CA SER A 219 5.50 -4.94 36.41
C SER A 219 5.86 -3.89 37.47
N TYR A 220 5.17 -2.75 37.49
CA TYR A 220 5.34 -1.73 38.51
C TYR A 220 4.44 -2.00 39.73
N PRO A 221 4.91 -1.74 40.96
CA PRO A 221 4.13 -1.99 42.19
C PRO A 221 2.76 -1.30 42.28
N GLN A 222 2.57 -0.21 41.52
CA GLN A 222 1.32 0.57 41.44
C GLN A 222 0.67 0.53 40.05
N GLY A 223 1.18 -0.29 39.13
CA GLY A 223 0.76 -0.24 37.74
C GLY A 223 -0.67 -0.72 37.50
N SER A 224 -1.12 -1.73 38.27
CA SER A 224 -2.51 -2.17 38.32
C SER A 224 -3.50 -1.06 38.69
N SER A 225 -3.04 -0.06 39.46
CA SER A 225 -3.84 1.08 39.92
C SER A 225 -3.98 2.17 38.84
N GLY A 226 -3.30 2.01 37.69
CA GLY A 226 -3.50 2.86 36.52
C GLY A 226 -4.81 2.58 35.78
N TRP A 227 -5.42 1.42 36.01
CA TRP A 227 -6.67 1.03 35.36
C TRP A 227 -7.87 1.68 36.03
N THR A 228 -8.66 2.39 35.24
CA THR A 228 -9.83 3.14 35.71
C THR A 228 -11.10 2.63 35.03
N ASP A 229 -12.13 2.34 35.84
CA ASP A 229 -13.44 1.94 35.33
C ASP A 229 -14.10 3.11 34.60
N ALA A 230 -14.49 2.86 33.35
CA ALA A 230 -15.21 3.78 32.46
C ALA A 230 -16.60 3.22 32.09
N SER A 231 -17.11 2.27 32.89
CA SER A 231 -18.35 1.56 32.59
C SER A 231 -19.58 2.44 32.84
N ILE A 232 -20.51 2.45 31.88
CA ILE A 232 -21.81 3.16 31.97
C ILE A 232 -22.98 2.20 32.21
N GLY A 233 -22.75 0.90 32.06
CA GLY A 233 -23.78 -0.14 32.13
C GLY A 233 -23.97 -0.77 33.51
N SER A 234 -24.71 -1.87 33.54
CA SER A 234 -24.99 -2.65 34.77
C SER A 234 -23.82 -3.52 35.25
N GLN A 235 -22.68 -3.46 34.55
CA GLN A 235 -21.46 -4.21 34.85
C GLN A 235 -20.29 -3.22 34.85
N GLY A 236 -19.30 -3.45 35.71
CA GLY A 236 -18.11 -2.61 35.81
C GLY A 236 -16.89 -3.41 36.27
N TRP A 237 -15.72 -2.80 36.17
CA TRP A 237 -14.45 -3.40 36.59
C TRP A 237 -14.07 -2.97 38.00
N THR A 238 -13.43 -3.87 38.72
CA THR A 238 -12.86 -3.59 40.04
C THR A 238 -11.50 -4.25 40.18
N LEU A 239 -10.56 -3.58 40.86
CA LEU A 239 -9.26 -4.12 41.20
C LEU A 239 -9.34 -4.91 42.50
N TYR A 240 -8.98 -6.19 42.44
CA TYR A 240 -8.73 -7.03 43.61
C TYR A 240 -7.24 -6.99 43.93
N LYS A 241 -6.86 -6.62 45.16
CA LYS A 241 -5.46 -6.53 45.61
C LYS A 241 -5.30 -7.09 47.02
N THR A 242 -4.47 -8.12 47.16
CA THR A 242 -4.00 -8.69 48.44
C THR A 242 -2.46 -8.77 48.42
N GLU A 243 -1.83 -9.23 49.52
CA GLU A 243 -0.38 -9.47 49.52
C GLU A 243 0.05 -10.60 48.57
N GLU A 244 -0.88 -11.49 48.20
CA GLU A 244 -0.61 -12.70 47.40
C GLU A 244 -1.09 -12.59 45.95
N GLU A 245 -2.17 -11.84 45.68
CA GLU A 245 -2.78 -11.74 44.35
C GLU A 245 -3.24 -10.32 43.99
N GLU A 246 -3.10 -9.98 42.71
CA GLU A 246 -3.57 -8.73 42.13
C GLU A 246 -4.18 -8.97 40.74
N TYR A 247 -5.46 -8.62 40.55
CA TYR A 247 -6.17 -8.77 39.27
C TYR A 247 -7.39 -7.85 39.14
N LEU A 248 -7.75 -7.52 37.91
CA LEU A 248 -8.98 -6.83 37.55
C LEU A 248 -10.10 -7.86 37.32
N TYR A 249 -11.32 -7.57 37.76
CA TYR A 249 -12.46 -8.45 37.52
C TYR A 249 -13.77 -7.70 37.36
N VAL A 250 -14.72 -8.33 36.66
CA VAL A 250 -16.05 -7.76 36.39
C VAL A 250 -17.00 -8.01 37.55
N VAL A 251 -17.70 -6.96 37.97
CA VAL A 251 -18.72 -6.94 39.02
C VAL A 251 -19.99 -6.25 38.54
N SER A 252 -21.08 -6.37 39.31
CA SER A 252 -22.28 -5.58 39.10
C SER A 252 -22.01 -4.11 39.39
N ALA A 253 -22.42 -3.23 38.48
CA ALA A 253 -22.36 -1.78 38.62
C ALA A 253 -23.77 -1.18 38.63
N SER A 254 -23.90 0.02 39.20
CA SER A 254 -25.19 0.71 39.34
C SER A 254 -25.69 1.38 38.04
N GLY A 255 -24.94 1.27 36.94
CA GLY A 255 -25.36 1.85 35.66
C GLY A 255 -26.58 1.13 35.07
N GLN A 256 -27.34 1.85 34.25
CA GLN A 256 -28.63 1.39 33.73
C GLN A 256 -28.58 0.98 32.25
N GLN A 257 -27.43 1.17 31.59
CA GLN A 257 -27.25 0.81 30.19
C GLN A 257 -26.88 -0.67 30.01
N LEU A 258 -27.17 -1.22 28.84
CA LEU A 258 -26.76 -2.57 28.42
C LEU A 258 -25.46 -2.52 27.61
N THR A 259 -24.47 -1.77 28.10
CA THR A 259 -23.14 -1.67 27.48
C THR A 259 -22.16 -2.63 28.14
N ASP A 260 -21.03 -2.86 27.48
CA ASP A 260 -19.90 -3.61 28.05
C ASP A 260 -19.32 -2.88 29.25
N ALA A 261 -18.84 -3.66 30.23
CA ALA A 261 -17.98 -3.14 31.27
C ALA A 261 -16.63 -2.79 30.63
N GLN A 262 -16.16 -1.57 30.83
CA GLN A 262 -14.94 -1.08 30.22
C GLN A 262 -14.00 -0.51 31.29
N THR A 263 -12.75 -0.94 31.29
CA THR A 263 -11.66 -0.34 32.08
C THR A 263 -10.56 0.13 31.15
N ARG A 264 -9.97 1.29 31.45
CA ARG A 264 -9.01 1.98 30.58
C ARG A 264 -7.72 2.32 31.32
N THR A 265 -6.60 2.27 30.59
CA THR A 265 -5.33 2.85 31.03
C THR A 265 -5.40 4.38 31.03
N PRO A 266 -4.44 5.09 31.64
CA PRO A 266 -4.18 6.49 31.31
C PRO A 266 -3.79 6.63 29.83
N LEU A 267 -3.63 7.87 29.36
CA LEU A 267 -3.07 8.12 28.03
C LEU A 267 -1.62 7.64 27.99
N LEU A 268 -1.35 6.60 27.21
CA LEU A 268 -0.02 6.09 26.93
C LEU A 268 0.64 6.95 25.84
N GLY A 269 1.96 7.00 25.83
CA GLY A 269 2.76 7.71 24.84
C GLY A 269 2.80 7.01 23.48
N PRO A 270 3.43 7.63 22.49
CA PRO A 270 3.75 7.00 21.20
C PRO A 270 4.58 5.71 21.39
N THR A 271 4.45 4.76 20.47
CA THR A 271 5.13 3.46 20.57
C THR A 271 5.92 3.12 19.32
N GLY A 272 6.99 2.35 19.50
CA GLY A 272 7.77 1.76 18.42
C GLY A 272 7.06 0.54 17.80
N PRO A 273 7.49 0.05 16.62
CA PRO A 273 6.80 -1.02 15.91
C PRO A 273 6.84 -2.39 16.60
N ALA A 274 7.78 -2.61 17.52
CA ALA A 274 7.91 -3.87 18.26
C ALA A 274 7.10 -3.90 19.56
N CYS A 275 6.25 -2.89 19.80
CA CYS A 275 5.44 -2.81 21.01
C CYS A 275 4.42 -3.97 21.06
N THR A 276 4.59 -4.88 22.01
CA THR A 276 3.61 -5.93 22.30
C THR A 276 3.08 -5.80 23.72
N MET A 277 1.84 -6.23 23.92
CA MET A 277 1.21 -6.29 25.22
C MET A 277 0.82 -7.73 25.52
N THR A 278 1.27 -8.23 26.67
CA THR A 278 0.89 -9.55 27.17
C THR A 278 -0.02 -9.40 28.37
N PHE A 279 -1.03 -10.26 28.48
CA PHE A 279 -1.90 -10.31 29.65
C PHE A 279 -2.46 -11.71 29.87
N ASP A 280 -2.81 -12.00 31.12
CA ASP A 280 -3.47 -13.25 31.50
C ASP A 280 -4.96 -13.00 31.75
N PHE A 281 -5.82 -13.88 31.25
CA PHE A 281 -7.26 -13.78 31.44
C PHE A 281 -7.89 -15.12 31.83
N ALA A 282 -9.04 -15.05 32.50
CA ALA A 282 -9.82 -16.23 32.89
C ALA A 282 -11.33 -15.93 32.89
N LEU A 283 -12.11 -16.77 32.22
CA LEU A 283 -13.58 -16.72 32.19
C LEU A 283 -14.10 -18.01 32.83
N THR A 284 -14.38 -17.98 34.14
CA THR A 284 -14.73 -19.17 34.92
C THR A 284 -16.15 -19.12 35.45
N GLY A 285 -16.82 -20.28 35.52
CA GLY A 285 -18.15 -20.40 36.13
C GLY A 285 -18.99 -21.62 35.73
N HIS A 286 -20.25 -21.62 36.15
CA HIS A 286 -21.20 -22.75 36.01
C HIS A 286 -22.18 -22.75 34.80
N PRO A 287 -22.27 -21.74 33.91
CA PRO A 287 -22.79 -21.95 32.55
C PRO A 287 -21.67 -22.30 31.54
N ASP A 288 -22.03 -22.93 30.43
CA ASP A 288 -21.10 -23.28 29.33
C ASP A 288 -20.54 -22.05 28.61
N HIS A 289 -21.30 -20.94 28.63
CA HIS A 289 -20.89 -19.66 28.08
C HIS A 289 -20.95 -18.58 29.17
N ILE A 290 -19.78 -18.06 29.56
CA ILE A 290 -19.62 -17.10 30.65
C ILE A 290 -19.90 -15.67 30.17
N GLY A 291 -19.37 -15.35 29.00
CA GLY A 291 -19.45 -14.02 28.40
C GLY A 291 -18.33 -13.79 27.41
N ASP A 292 -18.09 -12.52 27.14
CA ASP A 292 -17.12 -12.03 26.15
C ASP A 292 -16.08 -11.11 26.83
N LEU A 293 -14.84 -11.20 26.36
CA LEU A 293 -13.72 -10.32 26.71
C LEU A 293 -13.04 -9.86 25.42
N SER A 294 -12.86 -8.56 25.25
CA SER A 294 -12.13 -7.97 24.12
C SER A 294 -11.18 -6.87 24.56
N VAL A 295 -10.17 -6.63 23.72
CA VAL A 295 -9.23 -5.50 23.89
C VAL A 295 -9.35 -4.58 22.71
N THR A 296 -9.50 -3.28 22.99
CA THR A 296 -9.60 -2.22 21.98
C THR A 296 -8.58 -1.13 22.28
N LEU A 297 -7.95 -0.58 21.24
CA LEU A 297 -7.10 0.60 21.35
C LEU A 297 -7.91 1.85 21.02
N ILE A 298 -7.76 2.90 21.83
CA ILE A 298 -8.44 4.18 21.65
C ILE A 298 -7.37 5.25 21.38
N ASP A 299 -7.22 5.62 20.12
CA ASP A 299 -6.34 6.70 19.70
C ASP A 299 -6.90 8.06 20.15
N SER A 300 -6.03 8.94 20.64
CA SER A 300 -6.43 10.26 21.17
C SER A 300 -6.99 11.21 20.10
N VAL A 301 -6.70 10.99 18.82
CA VAL A 301 -7.14 11.79 17.68
C VAL A 301 -8.18 11.05 16.86
N LEU A 302 -7.94 9.77 16.55
CA LEU A 302 -8.79 8.97 15.66
C LEU A 302 -9.96 8.26 16.39
N GLY A 303 -9.87 8.13 17.73
CA GLY A 303 -10.88 7.45 18.53
C GLY A 303 -10.66 5.94 18.63
N ALA A 304 -11.74 5.19 18.92
CA ALA A 304 -11.66 3.74 19.11
C ALA A 304 -11.40 3.01 17.78
N GLY A 305 -10.35 2.20 17.74
CA GLY A 305 -10.01 1.31 16.63
C GLY A 305 -10.79 -0.01 16.65
N PRO A 306 -10.44 -0.97 15.77
CA PRO A 306 -10.99 -2.32 15.81
C PRO A 306 -10.55 -3.08 17.07
N LYS A 307 -11.26 -4.16 17.39
CA LYS A 307 -10.88 -5.08 18.48
C LYS A 307 -9.59 -5.81 18.09
N MET A 308 -8.55 -5.67 18.91
CA MET A 308 -7.24 -6.32 18.74
C MET A 308 -7.24 -7.76 19.27
N PHE A 309 -8.17 -8.06 20.18
CA PHE A 309 -8.37 -9.38 20.76
C PHE A 309 -9.85 -9.57 21.09
N GLU A 310 -10.35 -10.78 20.89
CA GLU A 310 -11.71 -11.16 21.27
C GLU A 310 -11.73 -12.64 21.71
N TYR A 311 -12.33 -12.89 22.87
CA TYR A 311 -12.54 -14.22 23.41
C TYR A 311 -13.97 -14.33 23.93
N SER A 312 -14.69 -15.36 23.48
CA SER A 312 -16.08 -15.62 23.82
C SER A 312 -16.21 -17.05 24.32
N GLY A 313 -16.87 -17.27 25.46
CA GLY A 313 -17.05 -18.62 25.99
C GLY A 313 -16.58 -18.78 27.43
N LYS A 314 -15.80 -19.84 27.66
CA LYS A 314 -15.34 -20.29 28.97
C LYS A 314 -13.93 -20.87 28.83
N THR A 315 -13.04 -20.49 29.73
CA THR A 315 -11.68 -21.05 29.76
C THR A 315 -11.68 -22.51 30.26
N PRO A 316 -10.67 -23.33 29.89
CA PRO A 316 -10.57 -24.75 30.30
C PRO A 316 -10.70 -24.99 31.82
N ALA A 317 -11.05 -26.22 32.18
CA ALA A 317 -11.83 -26.57 33.39
C ALA A 317 -11.14 -26.43 34.76
N ASP A 318 -9.83 -26.15 34.85
CA ASP A 318 -9.21 -25.91 36.15
C ASP A 318 -9.44 -24.44 36.58
N PRO A 319 -10.08 -24.16 37.74
CA PRO A 319 -10.43 -22.80 38.17
C PRO A 319 -9.25 -21.83 38.33
N GLU A 320 -8.02 -22.34 38.28
CA GLU A 320 -6.76 -21.59 38.40
C GLU A 320 -5.94 -21.52 37.09
N GLU A 321 -6.40 -22.13 35.99
CA GLU A 321 -5.63 -22.15 34.73
C GLU A 321 -5.91 -20.89 33.91
N TRP A 322 -5.18 -19.83 34.23
CA TRP A 322 -5.13 -18.59 33.45
C TRP A 322 -4.68 -18.88 32.01
N GLN A 323 -5.29 -18.23 31.04
CA GLN A 323 -4.83 -18.22 29.65
C GLN A 323 -4.03 -16.95 29.40
N SER A 324 -2.91 -17.05 28.70
CA SER A 324 -2.11 -15.89 28.31
C SER A 324 -2.41 -15.49 26.86
N ALA A 325 -2.56 -14.20 26.63
CA ALA A 325 -2.67 -13.62 25.30
C ALA A 325 -1.54 -12.61 25.08
N GLU A 326 -1.05 -12.54 23.85
CA GLU A 326 -0.11 -11.53 23.38
C GLU A 326 -0.75 -10.80 22.20
N ILE A 327 -0.72 -9.47 22.24
CA ILE A 327 -1.20 -8.61 21.15
C ILE A 327 -0.08 -7.69 20.67
N LEU A 328 0.01 -7.49 19.35
CA LEU A 328 0.91 -6.50 18.75
C LEU A 328 0.22 -5.14 18.75
N ILE A 329 0.71 -4.19 19.55
CA ILE A 329 0.24 -2.80 19.53
C ILE A 329 0.83 -2.08 18.32
N GLY A 330 2.10 -2.38 18.00
CA GLY A 330 2.81 -1.81 16.86
C GLY A 330 3.17 -0.33 17.01
N PHE A 331 3.60 0.28 15.92
CA PHE A 331 4.00 1.69 15.89
C PHE A 331 2.79 2.58 16.09
N ARG A 332 2.85 3.54 17.02
CA ARG A 332 1.79 4.53 17.24
C ARG A 332 2.38 5.90 17.31
N LYS A 333 1.94 6.78 16.41
CA LYS A 333 2.38 8.18 16.37
C LYS A 333 1.69 9.04 17.42
N ASN A 334 0.39 8.84 17.62
CA ASN A 334 -0.39 9.56 18.61
C ASN A 334 -0.42 8.79 19.94
N ARG A 335 -0.76 9.52 21.01
CA ARG A 335 -1.07 8.92 22.31
C ARG A 335 -2.37 8.12 22.24
N PHE A 336 -2.48 7.07 23.02
CA PHE A 336 -3.63 6.17 23.00
C PHE A 336 -3.96 5.62 24.38
N GLN A 337 -5.11 4.97 24.52
CA GLN A 337 -5.49 4.20 25.71
C GLN A 337 -5.75 2.75 25.31
N VAL A 338 -5.44 1.80 26.19
CA VAL A 338 -5.89 0.42 26.08
C VAL A 338 -7.18 0.27 26.88
N ALA A 339 -8.19 -0.36 26.28
CA ALA A 339 -9.46 -0.66 26.94
C ALA A 339 -9.72 -2.17 26.97
N PHE A 340 -9.92 -2.72 28.18
CA PHE A 340 -10.53 -4.04 28.34
C PHE A 340 -12.04 -3.88 28.40
N GLU A 341 -12.73 -4.57 27.50
CA GLU A 341 -14.19 -4.59 27.36
C GLU A 341 -14.70 -5.99 27.69
N ALA A 342 -15.66 -6.11 28.59
CA ALA A 342 -16.22 -7.40 28.96
C ALA A 342 -17.72 -7.34 29.18
N ARG A 343 -18.40 -8.44 28.84
CA ARG A 343 -19.82 -8.63 29.08
C ARG A 343 -20.06 -10.02 29.64
N ALA A 344 -20.43 -10.10 30.91
CA ALA A 344 -20.92 -11.36 31.47
C ALA A 344 -22.39 -11.57 31.10
N MET A 345 -22.77 -12.78 30.71
CA MET A 345 -24.18 -13.12 30.44
C MET A 345 -25.05 -13.04 31.68
N LYS A 346 -24.49 -13.45 32.83
CA LYS A 346 -25.15 -13.36 34.13
C LYS A 346 -24.10 -13.15 35.22
N LEU A 347 -24.23 -12.05 35.95
CA LEU A 347 -23.42 -11.79 37.12
C LEU A 347 -23.96 -12.57 38.33
N CYS A 348 -23.12 -13.44 38.89
CA CYS A 348 -23.33 -14.17 40.14
C CYS A 348 -21.97 -14.45 40.77
N ASN A 349 -21.93 -14.82 42.05
CA ASN A 349 -20.70 -15.34 42.67
C ASN A 349 -20.12 -16.59 41.98
N CYS A 350 -20.90 -17.20 41.09
CA CYS A 350 -20.55 -18.37 40.29
C CYS A 350 -19.90 -18.06 38.94
N VAL A 351 -19.74 -16.79 38.55
CA VAL A 351 -19.14 -16.35 37.29
C VAL A 351 -18.08 -15.31 37.59
N ARG A 352 -16.88 -15.45 37.00
CA ARG A 352 -15.83 -14.43 37.08
C ARG A 352 -15.13 -14.27 35.72
N ILE A 353 -15.10 -13.04 35.24
CA ILE A 353 -14.22 -12.59 34.16
C ILE A 353 -13.09 -11.81 34.83
N LYS A 354 -11.84 -12.28 34.69
CA LYS A 354 -10.67 -11.71 35.38
C LYS A 354 -9.51 -11.51 34.40
N VAL A 355 -8.72 -10.46 34.64
CA VAL A 355 -7.50 -10.12 33.88
C VAL A 355 -6.37 -9.76 34.86
N LYS A 356 -5.16 -10.25 34.63
CA LYS A 356 -3.96 -9.91 35.42
C LYS A 356 -2.71 -9.88 34.55
N ASN A 357 -1.57 -9.54 35.16
CA ASN A 357 -0.24 -9.60 34.53
C ASN A 357 -0.15 -8.83 33.21
N VAL A 358 -0.85 -7.69 33.10
CA VAL A 358 -0.75 -6.84 31.92
C VAL A 358 0.65 -6.22 31.89
N ARG A 359 1.40 -6.46 30.82
CA ARG A 359 2.77 -5.99 30.64
C ARG A 359 2.99 -5.48 29.23
N PHE A 360 3.72 -4.39 29.10
CA PHE A 360 4.11 -3.80 27.83
C PHE A 360 5.58 -4.09 27.56
N HIS A 361 5.87 -4.69 26.40
CA HIS A 361 7.22 -5.06 26.00
C HIS A 361 7.64 -4.22 24.81
N ASN A 362 8.88 -3.73 24.84
CA ASN A 362 9.50 -3.04 23.69
C ASN A 362 8.70 -1.85 23.14
N CYS A 363 7.94 -1.16 24.00
CA CYS A 363 6.99 -0.12 23.59
C CYS A 363 7.58 1.28 23.45
N ARG A 364 8.88 1.47 23.72
CA ARG A 364 9.53 2.76 23.51
C ARG A 364 9.40 3.22 22.06
N ALA A 365 9.06 4.49 21.85
CA ALA A 365 8.88 5.09 20.52
C ALA A 365 10.13 5.00 19.63
N ASP A 366 11.33 5.03 20.22
CA ASP A 366 12.62 4.96 19.54
C ASP A 366 13.16 3.53 19.37
N TYR A 367 12.43 2.51 19.85
CA TYR A 367 12.90 1.14 19.83
C TYR A 367 12.49 0.40 18.55
N TYR A 368 13.48 0.16 17.71
CA TYR A 368 13.38 -0.65 16.50
C TYR A 368 14.37 -1.83 16.63
N PRO A 369 13.90 -3.06 16.91
CA PRO A 369 14.79 -4.20 17.03
C PRO A 369 15.43 -4.51 15.67
N SER A 370 16.75 -4.35 15.56
CA SER A 370 17.48 -4.72 14.35
C SER A 370 17.64 -6.24 14.26
N PRO A 371 17.08 -6.94 13.27
CA PRO A 371 17.31 -8.37 13.10
C PRO A 371 18.75 -8.63 12.59
N PRO A 372 19.32 -9.83 12.83
CA PRO A 372 20.66 -10.20 12.36
C PRO A 372 20.81 -10.11 10.82
N THR A 373 19.71 -10.25 10.08
CA THR A 373 19.66 -10.20 8.62
C THR A 373 19.52 -8.78 8.05
N GLY A 374 19.44 -7.76 8.90
CA GLY A 374 19.21 -6.38 8.47
C GLY A 374 17.84 -6.22 7.80
N LEU A 375 17.81 -5.57 6.63
CA LEU A 375 16.57 -5.39 5.87
C LEU A 375 16.22 -6.57 4.96
N SER A 376 17.12 -7.55 4.83
CA SER A 376 16.84 -8.73 4.03
C SER A 376 15.83 -9.63 4.72
N CYS A 377 14.77 -10.00 4.00
CA CYS A 377 13.65 -10.77 4.51
C CYS A 377 13.00 -11.61 3.41
N ASN A 378 12.80 -12.89 3.68
CA ASN A 378 12.04 -13.82 2.85
C ASN A 378 10.69 -14.19 3.50
N PHE A 379 10.23 -13.41 4.50
CA PHE A 379 8.92 -13.53 5.18
C PHE A 379 8.55 -14.89 5.82
N GLU A 380 9.45 -15.88 5.83
CA GLU A 380 9.23 -17.21 6.43
C GLU A 380 9.08 -17.21 7.96
N SER A 381 9.63 -16.19 8.63
CA SER A 381 9.70 -16.11 10.09
C SER A 381 9.29 -14.73 10.59
N GLY A 382 8.22 -14.18 10.01
CA GLY A 382 7.71 -12.85 10.34
C GLY A 382 8.22 -11.77 9.39
N LEU A 383 7.99 -10.52 9.78
CA LEU A 383 8.33 -9.34 8.97
C LEU A 383 9.82 -8.93 9.02
N CYS A 384 10.67 -9.68 9.72
CA CYS A 384 12.11 -9.40 9.90
C CYS A 384 12.37 -7.96 10.42
N GLY A 385 12.94 -7.09 9.57
CA GLY A 385 13.25 -5.68 9.83
C GLY A 385 12.22 -4.71 9.25
N TRP A 386 11.05 -5.23 8.86
CA TRP A 386 9.92 -4.52 8.31
C TRP A 386 8.76 -4.53 9.30
N TYR A 387 7.92 -3.49 9.26
CA TYR A 387 6.82 -3.31 10.21
C TYR A 387 5.62 -2.67 9.52
N GLN A 388 4.42 -3.03 9.99
CA GLN A 388 3.18 -2.41 9.52
C GLN A 388 3.10 -0.95 9.94
N ASP A 389 2.60 -0.11 9.03
CA ASP A 389 2.32 1.29 9.32
C ASP A 389 0.89 1.49 9.82
N ASN A 390 0.73 1.65 11.13
CA ASN A 390 -0.60 1.86 11.71
C ASN A 390 -1.24 3.23 11.40
N ASP A 391 -0.56 4.15 10.70
CA ASP A 391 -1.15 5.40 10.20
C ASP A 391 -1.77 5.24 8.80
N ASP A 392 -1.72 4.05 8.19
CA ASP A 392 -2.27 3.75 6.87
C ASP A 392 -3.77 3.36 6.91
N ASN A 393 -4.28 2.76 5.82
CA ASN A 393 -5.67 2.32 5.77
C ASN A 393 -5.88 0.80 5.94
N PHE A 394 -4.84 -0.01 5.71
CA PHE A 394 -4.91 -1.45 5.80
C PHE A 394 -3.50 -2.07 5.87
N ASP A 395 -3.39 -3.16 6.62
CA ASP A 395 -2.14 -3.88 6.80
C ASP A 395 -1.88 -4.93 5.72
N TRP A 396 -0.59 -5.20 5.48
CA TRP A 396 -0.16 -6.35 4.69
C TRP A 396 -0.40 -7.67 5.45
N THR A 397 -0.54 -8.79 4.75
CA THR A 397 -0.81 -10.09 5.38
C THR A 397 0.16 -11.15 4.89
N GLU A 398 0.65 -12.02 5.78
CA GLU A 398 1.43 -13.19 5.40
C GLU A 398 0.52 -14.26 4.80
N LEU A 399 0.87 -14.79 3.64
CA LEU A 399 0.12 -15.85 2.97
C LEU A 399 1.02 -17.05 2.66
N ASP A 400 0.61 -18.22 3.15
CA ASP A 400 1.28 -19.51 2.92
C ASP A 400 0.88 -20.09 1.54
N GLY A 401 1.84 -20.71 0.84
CA GLY A 401 1.61 -21.39 -0.44
C GLY A 401 1.60 -20.49 -1.68
N VAL A 402 1.82 -19.18 -1.51
CA VAL A 402 2.06 -18.21 -2.59
C VAL A 402 3.43 -17.62 -2.30
N ASP A 403 4.47 -18.17 -2.92
CA ASP A 403 5.85 -17.82 -2.60
C ASP A 403 6.73 -17.88 -3.85
N HIS A 404 7.83 -17.11 -3.88
CA HIS A 404 8.78 -17.19 -4.99
C HIS A 404 9.77 -18.36 -4.82
N THR A 405 10.14 -18.70 -3.59
CA THR A 405 11.09 -19.79 -3.30
C THR A 405 10.40 -21.02 -2.70
N ILE A 406 10.19 -21.05 -1.37
CA ILE A 406 9.38 -22.01 -0.61
C ILE A 406 8.85 -21.35 0.68
N GLY A 407 7.52 -21.21 0.80
CA GLY A 407 6.86 -20.91 2.08
C GLY A 407 5.80 -19.80 2.02
N LYS A 408 6.12 -18.64 2.61
CA LYS A 408 5.20 -17.52 2.83
C LYS A 408 5.71 -16.24 2.16
N SER A 409 4.82 -15.56 1.44
CA SER A 409 5.04 -14.18 0.99
C SER A 409 4.15 -13.19 1.72
N LEU A 410 4.43 -11.90 1.53
CA LEU A 410 3.62 -10.82 2.06
C LEU A 410 2.68 -10.27 0.97
N VAL A 411 1.38 -10.24 1.25
CA VAL A 411 0.33 -9.94 0.26
C VAL A 411 -0.67 -8.90 0.74
N VAL A 412 -1.25 -8.20 -0.22
CA VAL A 412 -2.48 -7.42 -0.10
C VAL A 412 -3.47 -7.93 -1.14
N ASP A 413 -4.55 -8.55 -0.67
CA ASP A 413 -5.65 -9.04 -1.49
C ASP A 413 -6.63 -7.88 -1.80
N MET A 414 -6.51 -7.24 -2.96
CA MET A 414 -7.34 -6.06 -3.34
C MET A 414 -8.83 -6.40 -3.47
N TRP A 415 -9.16 -7.66 -3.73
CA TRP A 415 -10.53 -8.19 -3.73
C TRP A 415 -11.13 -8.40 -2.33
N SER A 416 -10.34 -8.23 -1.26
CA SER A 416 -10.85 -8.43 0.09
C SER A 416 -11.84 -7.32 0.49
N PRO A 417 -13.06 -7.68 0.94
CA PRO A 417 -14.04 -6.70 1.39
C PRO A 417 -13.66 -6.05 2.75
N SER A 418 -12.66 -6.59 3.45
CA SER A 418 -12.17 -6.03 4.71
C SER A 418 -11.30 -4.78 4.51
N LEU A 419 -10.68 -4.61 3.34
CA LEU A 419 -9.82 -3.46 3.06
C LEU A 419 -10.67 -2.18 2.99
N ARG A 420 -10.32 -1.20 3.82
CA ARG A 420 -10.94 0.14 3.82
C ARG A 420 -9.87 1.17 3.44
N GLY A 421 -10.24 2.23 2.74
CA GLY A 421 -9.30 3.30 2.33
C GLY A 421 -8.48 2.98 1.07
N THR A 422 -7.38 3.71 0.91
CA THR A 422 -6.67 3.90 -0.37
C THR A 422 -5.30 3.24 -0.46
N PHE A 423 -4.58 3.07 0.65
CA PHE A 423 -3.24 2.47 0.62
C PHE A 423 -2.88 1.77 1.93
N GLY A 424 -1.95 0.81 1.82
CA GLY A 424 -1.31 0.10 2.94
C GLY A 424 0.20 0.15 2.80
N ARG A 425 0.93 0.34 3.89
CA ARG A 425 2.37 0.61 3.94
C ARG A 425 3.08 -0.36 4.88
N LEU A 426 4.21 -0.87 4.39
CA LEU A 426 5.18 -1.61 5.16
C LEU A 426 6.48 -0.80 5.23
N ILE A 427 6.92 -0.47 6.44
CA ILE A 427 8.05 0.44 6.69
C ILE A 427 9.21 -0.33 7.31
N SER A 428 10.41 -0.06 6.83
CA SER A 428 11.65 -0.65 7.35
C SER A 428 12.06 -0.06 8.71
N PHE A 429 12.92 -0.73 9.48
CA PHE A 429 13.62 -0.03 10.58
C PHE A 429 14.49 1.13 10.04
N PRO A 430 14.70 2.21 10.82
CA PRO A 430 15.54 3.33 10.42
C PRO A 430 16.97 2.89 10.08
N GLN A 431 17.41 3.20 8.86
CA GLN A 431 18.78 2.99 8.41
C GLN A 431 19.62 4.22 8.74
N PRO A 432 20.83 4.03 9.31
CA PRO A 432 21.74 5.13 9.57
C PRO A 432 22.23 5.74 8.24
N PRO A 433 22.72 6.99 8.26
CA PRO A 433 23.28 7.61 7.07
C PRO A 433 24.49 6.83 6.56
N GLY A 434 24.51 6.60 5.25
CA GLY A 434 25.48 5.78 4.56
C GLY A 434 26.33 6.57 3.56
N SER A 435 27.63 6.25 3.48
CA SER A 435 28.54 6.83 2.48
C SER A 435 28.63 6.02 1.17
N THR A 436 27.99 4.85 1.16
CA THR A 436 27.93 3.89 0.05
C THR A 436 26.55 3.88 -0.57
N ASP A 437 26.48 3.58 -1.87
CA ASP A 437 25.21 3.34 -2.54
C ASP A 437 24.70 1.94 -2.14
N HIS A 438 23.39 1.81 -1.95
CA HIS A 438 22.75 0.54 -1.63
C HIS A 438 21.88 0.07 -2.79
N CYS A 439 21.72 -1.25 -2.91
CA CYS A 439 20.79 -1.84 -3.85
C CYS A 439 19.71 -2.60 -3.10
N LEU A 440 18.47 -2.16 -3.23
CA LEU A 440 17.30 -2.94 -2.84
C LEU A 440 16.91 -3.84 -4.02
N SER A 441 16.77 -5.13 -3.78
CA SER A 441 16.13 -6.06 -4.71
C SER A 441 14.99 -6.79 -4.01
N PHE A 442 13.95 -7.13 -4.75
CA PHE A 442 12.82 -7.91 -4.22
C PHE A 442 12.08 -8.56 -5.38
N PHE A 443 11.33 -9.62 -5.06
CA PHE A 443 10.39 -10.21 -5.98
C PHE A 443 9.01 -9.63 -5.73
N TYR A 444 8.28 -9.34 -6.80
CA TYR A 444 6.92 -8.83 -6.73
C TYR A 444 6.01 -9.57 -7.70
N LYS A 445 4.72 -9.55 -7.41
CA LYS A 445 3.68 -10.10 -8.25
C LYS A 445 2.43 -9.23 -8.17
N LEU A 446 2.06 -8.63 -9.30
CA LEU A 446 0.81 -7.88 -9.49
C LEU A 446 -0.12 -8.74 -10.33
N TYR A 447 -1.00 -9.46 -9.64
CA TYR A 447 -1.82 -10.52 -10.22
C TYR A 447 -3.30 -10.15 -10.20
N GLY A 448 -4.00 -10.33 -11.32
CA GLY A 448 -5.43 -10.07 -11.46
C GLY A 448 -5.72 -8.90 -12.40
N PRO A 449 -6.97 -8.74 -12.85
CA PRO A 449 -7.32 -7.80 -13.92
C PRO A 449 -7.24 -6.33 -13.52
N ASN A 450 -7.16 -6.01 -12.23
CA ASN A 450 -6.93 -4.66 -11.71
C ASN A 450 -6.30 -4.71 -10.30
N PRO A 451 -4.99 -5.05 -10.19
CA PRO A 451 -4.31 -5.32 -8.92
C PRO A 451 -3.84 -4.05 -8.21
N GLY A 452 -4.00 -2.88 -8.81
CA GLY A 452 -3.59 -1.61 -8.24
C GLY A 452 -2.16 -1.19 -8.62
N THR A 453 -1.46 -0.53 -7.70
CA THR A 453 -0.09 -0.04 -7.89
C THR A 453 0.77 -0.44 -6.70
N LEU A 454 2.02 -0.87 -6.97
CA LEU A 454 3.05 -1.08 -5.96
C LEU A 454 4.12 0.01 -6.09
N ASN A 455 4.34 0.73 -4.99
CA ASN A 455 5.38 1.75 -4.88
C ASN A 455 6.46 1.31 -3.91
N VAL A 456 7.71 1.67 -4.22
CA VAL A 456 8.80 1.71 -3.25
C VAL A 456 9.19 3.17 -3.04
N LYS A 457 9.18 3.59 -1.79
CA LYS A 457 9.51 4.96 -1.39
C LYS A 457 10.67 4.99 -0.42
N LEU A 458 11.40 6.09 -0.47
CA LEU A 458 12.35 6.51 0.54
C LEU A 458 11.68 7.55 1.45
N LEU A 459 11.67 7.28 2.75
CA LEU A 459 11.17 8.20 3.78
C LEU A 459 12.35 8.73 4.60
N LEU A 460 12.62 10.04 4.49
CA LEU A 460 13.66 10.70 5.29
C LEU A 460 13.12 11.07 6.68
N LYS A 461 14.00 11.15 7.69
CA LYS A 461 13.67 11.56 9.07
C LYS A 461 12.83 12.85 9.19
N GLY A 462 12.95 13.76 8.22
CA GLY A 462 12.13 14.99 8.14
C GLY A 462 10.70 14.81 7.62
N GLY A 463 10.27 13.58 7.33
CA GLY A 463 8.96 13.25 6.75
C GLY A 463 8.88 13.45 5.24
N ALA A 464 9.99 13.76 4.57
CA ALA A 464 10.03 13.88 3.12
C ALA A 464 10.06 12.48 2.48
N GLU A 465 9.10 12.23 1.58
CA GLU A 465 9.00 10.98 0.83
C GLU A 465 9.44 11.18 -0.62
N THR A 466 10.09 10.17 -1.20
CA THR A 466 10.41 10.13 -2.63
C THR A 466 10.18 8.73 -3.17
N VAL A 467 9.41 8.60 -4.24
CA VAL A 467 9.22 7.33 -4.96
C VAL A 467 10.52 7.00 -5.68
N ILE A 468 11.06 5.80 -5.44
CA ILE A 468 12.29 5.29 -6.09
C ILE A 468 11.99 4.18 -7.10
N TRP A 469 10.80 3.57 -7.00
CA TRP A 469 10.28 2.58 -7.95
C TRP A 469 8.75 2.57 -7.87
N SER A 470 8.08 2.36 -9.00
CA SER A 470 6.62 2.32 -9.11
C SER A 470 6.24 1.40 -10.26
N HIS A 471 5.24 0.56 -10.05
CA HIS A 471 4.65 -0.26 -11.10
C HIS A 471 3.13 -0.38 -10.90
N THR A 472 2.38 -0.22 -11.99
CA THR A 472 0.91 -0.17 -12.01
C THR A 472 0.38 -1.14 -13.05
N GLY A 473 -0.77 -1.76 -12.77
CA GLY A 473 -1.45 -2.67 -13.70
C GLY A 473 -1.01 -4.12 -13.55
N SER A 474 -1.69 -5.01 -14.30
CA SER A 474 -1.34 -6.44 -14.30
C SER A 474 0.00 -6.70 -14.97
N ASP A 475 0.83 -7.50 -14.31
CA ASP A 475 2.10 -8.00 -14.85
C ASP A 475 2.07 -9.53 -15.06
N GLY A 476 0.88 -10.14 -15.00
CA GLY A 476 0.70 -11.59 -15.07
C GLY A 476 0.88 -12.32 -13.74
N ASN A 477 0.44 -13.58 -13.71
CA ASN A 477 0.43 -14.46 -12.55
C ASN A 477 1.80 -15.11 -12.30
N MET A 478 2.87 -14.31 -12.42
CA MET A 478 4.26 -14.75 -12.31
C MET A 478 5.08 -13.78 -11.45
N TRP A 479 6.17 -14.29 -10.87
CA TRP A 479 7.08 -13.48 -10.07
C TRP A 479 8.03 -12.69 -10.96
N HIS A 480 8.19 -11.41 -10.62
CA HIS A 480 9.09 -10.49 -11.29
C HIS A 480 10.12 -9.94 -10.31
N GLU A 481 11.35 -9.76 -10.78
CA GLU A 481 12.42 -9.18 -9.99
C GLU A 481 12.48 -7.66 -10.21
N ALA A 482 12.42 -6.90 -9.12
CA ALA A 482 12.65 -5.47 -9.10
C ALA A 482 13.99 -5.15 -8.42
N THR A 483 14.67 -4.13 -8.94
CA THR A 483 15.90 -3.58 -8.34
C THR A 483 15.81 -2.06 -8.29
N CYS A 484 16.10 -1.50 -7.11
CA CYS A 484 15.95 -0.09 -6.80
C CYS A 484 17.28 0.45 -6.27
N PRO A 485 17.95 1.34 -7.02
CA PRO A 485 19.13 2.04 -6.53
C PRO A 485 18.74 2.97 -5.39
N VAL A 486 19.29 2.74 -4.19
CA VAL A 486 19.13 3.61 -3.03
C VAL A 486 20.40 4.46 -2.91
N GLY A 487 20.24 5.77 -3.11
CA GLY A 487 21.35 6.71 -3.14
C GLY A 487 21.99 6.94 -1.77
N ARG A 488 23.00 7.81 -1.74
CA ARG A 488 23.64 8.25 -0.49
C ARG A 488 22.75 9.24 0.22
N HIS A 489 22.51 9.00 1.51
CA HIS A 489 21.70 9.87 2.36
C HIS A 489 22.52 10.32 3.57
N ILE A 490 22.42 11.61 3.89
CA ILE A 490 23.14 12.27 4.99
C ILE A 490 22.39 12.11 6.31
N ASP A 491 21.08 11.90 6.24
CA ASP A 491 20.18 11.67 7.37
C ASP A 491 19.69 10.23 7.40
N ASP A 492 19.17 9.81 8.57
CA ASP A 492 18.48 8.52 8.71
C ASP A 492 17.32 8.42 7.72
N PHE A 493 17.14 7.25 7.14
CA PHE A 493 16.07 6.98 6.18
C PHE A 493 15.40 5.64 6.43
N GLN A 494 14.18 5.48 5.93
CA GLN A 494 13.44 4.23 5.91
C GLN A 494 13.02 3.93 4.47
N LEU A 495 12.91 2.64 4.16
CA LEU A 495 12.31 2.14 2.94
C LEU A 495 10.85 1.80 3.22
N VAL A 496 9.98 2.09 2.26
CA VAL A 496 8.54 1.85 2.39
C VAL A 496 8.04 1.12 1.15
N PHE A 497 7.43 -0.05 1.35
CA PHE A 497 6.57 -0.66 0.34
C PHE A 497 5.15 -0.15 0.54
N GLU A 498 4.54 0.41 -0.50
CA GLU A 498 3.18 0.95 -0.47
C GLU A 498 2.34 0.28 -1.55
N ALA A 499 1.28 -0.40 -1.13
CA ALA A 499 0.26 -0.95 -2.03
C ALA A 499 -0.89 0.06 -2.14
N VAL A 500 -1.08 0.62 -3.33
CA VAL A 500 -2.14 1.60 -3.60
C VAL A 500 -3.31 0.91 -4.29
N ARG A 501 -4.49 1.10 -3.71
CA ARG A 501 -5.75 0.55 -4.20
C ARG A 501 -6.34 1.43 -5.29
N SER A 502 -5.73 1.42 -6.47
CA SER A 502 -6.31 1.98 -7.71
C SER A 502 -7.22 0.98 -8.43
N GLY A 503 -7.22 -0.27 -7.98
CA GLY A 503 -8.05 -1.38 -8.45
C GLY A 503 -8.70 -2.17 -7.32
N PHE A 504 -9.67 -3.01 -7.66
CA PHE A 504 -10.45 -3.79 -6.69
C PHE A 504 -10.43 -5.30 -6.96
N ASP A 505 -9.68 -5.74 -7.97
CA ASP A 505 -9.73 -7.13 -8.45
C ASP A 505 -8.32 -7.57 -8.80
N GLY A 506 -7.59 -7.98 -7.76
CA GLY A 506 -6.23 -8.48 -7.89
C GLY A 506 -5.52 -8.60 -6.54
N ARG A 507 -4.25 -8.92 -6.59
CA ARG A 507 -3.36 -9.08 -5.44
C ARG A 507 -2.01 -8.45 -5.76
N VAL A 508 -1.49 -7.77 -4.76
CA VAL A 508 -0.11 -7.31 -4.71
C VAL A 508 0.64 -8.22 -3.76
N ALA A 509 1.72 -8.84 -4.21
CA ALA A 509 2.59 -9.65 -3.37
C ALA A 509 4.04 -9.21 -3.50
N ILE A 510 4.78 -9.28 -2.40
CA ILE A 510 6.23 -9.07 -2.34
C ILE A 510 6.89 -10.22 -1.59
N ASP A 511 8.12 -10.54 -2.00
CA ASP A 511 8.91 -11.61 -1.42
C ASP A 511 10.42 -11.41 -1.65
N ASP A 512 11.26 -12.18 -0.95
CA ASP A 512 12.70 -12.26 -1.15
C ASP A 512 13.39 -10.88 -1.20
N VAL A 513 13.06 -10.04 -0.22
CA VAL A 513 13.63 -8.69 -0.09
C VAL A 513 15.10 -8.81 0.31
N SER A 514 15.98 -8.15 -0.43
CA SER A 514 17.41 -8.12 -0.15
C SER A 514 17.95 -6.69 -0.28
N VAL A 515 18.80 -6.29 0.67
CA VAL A 515 19.47 -4.98 0.63
C VAL A 515 20.98 -5.19 0.66
N LEU A 516 21.62 -4.92 -0.46
CA LEU A 516 23.06 -5.07 -0.65
C LEU A 516 23.77 -3.72 -0.51
N SER A 517 24.96 -3.72 0.10
CA SER A 517 25.81 -2.53 0.23
C SER A 517 26.71 -2.33 -1.00
N GLU A 518 26.11 -2.44 -2.18
CA GLU A 518 26.76 -2.24 -3.47
C GLU A 518 25.81 -1.56 -4.46
N PRO A 519 26.32 -0.91 -5.51
CA PRO A 519 25.48 -0.33 -6.56
C PRO A 519 24.67 -1.41 -7.27
N CYS A 520 23.42 -1.11 -7.64
CA CYS A 520 22.62 -2.03 -8.42
C CYS A 520 23.23 -2.34 -9.79
N GLY A 521 23.10 -3.61 -10.19
CA GLY A 521 23.28 -4.02 -11.58
C GLY A 521 22.18 -3.46 -12.49
N MET A 522 22.27 -3.74 -13.80
CA MET A 522 21.24 -3.32 -14.74
C MET A 522 19.90 -3.99 -14.39
N PRO A 523 18.83 -3.20 -14.14
CA PRO A 523 17.53 -3.75 -13.80
C PRO A 523 16.92 -4.49 -14.99
N ARG A 524 16.10 -5.50 -14.72
CA ARG A 524 15.33 -6.21 -15.77
C ARG A 524 14.25 -5.33 -16.39
N ARG A 525 13.72 -4.35 -15.66
CA ARG A 525 12.69 -3.41 -16.12
C ARG A 525 13.00 -2.00 -15.63
N CYS A 526 12.79 -1.00 -16.47
CA CYS A 526 12.94 0.42 -16.14
C CYS A 526 11.95 1.26 -16.96
N SER A 527 10.89 1.73 -16.30
CA SER A 527 9.86 2.64 -16.82
C SER A 527 10.15 4.13 -16.55
N PHE A 528 11.21 4.44 -15.81
CA PHE A 528 11.56 5.79 -15.38
C PHE A 528 10.58 6.51 -14.43
N GLU A 529 9.49 5.86 -13.98
CA GLU A 529 8.52 6.44 -13.03
C GLU A 529 9.13 6.79 -11.67
N GLY A 530 9.93 5.88 -11.10
CA GLY A 530 10.60 6.08 -9.81
C GLY A 530 11.96 6.78 -9.91
N GLY A 531 12.48 7.01 -11.10
CA GLY A 531 13.81 7.61 -11.29
C GLY A 531 14.59 6.99 -12.46
N LEU A 532 15.91 7.09 -12.43
CA LEU A 532 16.74 6.71 -13.60
C LEU A 532 17.11 5.22 -13.65
N CYS A 533 16.66 4.40 -12.69
CA CYS A 533 17.04 2.99 -12.57
C CYS A 533 18.56 2.73 -12.68
N GLY A 534 19.37 3.68 -12.19
CA GLY A 534 20.84 3.64 -12.25
C GLY A 534 21.47 4.04 -13.59
N TYR A 535 20.68 4.38 -14.62
CA TYR A 535 21.19 4.86 -15.90
C TYR A 535 21.94 6.18 -15.74
N THR A 536 23.10 6.26 -16.39
CA THR A 536 23.97 7.44 -16.37
C THR A 536 23.94 8.15 -17.72
N ARG A 537 24.13 9.47 -17.67
CA ARG A 537 24.01 10.37 -18.82
C ARG A 537 25.42 10.79 -19.23
N SER A 538 25.82 10.49 -20.46
CA SER A 538 27.16 10.78 -20.97
C SER A 538 27.10 11.51 -22.30
N GLY A 539 27.86 12.60 -22.45
CA GLY A 539 27.91 13.39 -23.67
C GLY A 539 27.82 14.90 -23.43
N LYS A 540 27.87 15.69 -24.52
CA LYS A 540 27.80 17.16 -24.45
C LYS A 540 26.41 17.68 -24.10
N VAL A 541 25.37 16.94 -24.49
CA VAL A 541 23.96 17.27 -24.23
C VAL A 541 23.40 16.24 -23.26
N PRO A 542 22.86 16.65 -22.10
CA PRO A 542 22.32 15.70 -21.14
C PRO A 542 20.99 15.13 -21.64
N TRP A 543 20.78 13.84 -21.41
CA TRP A 543 19.44 13.27 -21.41
C TRP A 543 18.62 13.90 -20.26
N LEU A 544 17.37 14.20 -20.53
CA LEU A 544 16.44 14.85 -19.61
C LEU A 544 15.40 13.80 -19.17
N HIS A 545 15.22 13.68 -17.86
CA HIS A 545 14.10 12.94 -17.29
C HIS A 545 12.94 13.92 -17.16
N LEU A 546 11.89 13.69 -17.94
CA LEU A 546 10.78 14.62 -18.08
C LEU A 546 9.46 13.87 -17.90
N SER A 547 8.46 14.62 -17.43
CA SER A 547 7.06 14.18 -17.38
C SER A 547 6.23 15.07 -18.30
N GLY A 548 5.18 14.51 -18.90
CA GLY A 548 4.32 15.18 -19.90
C GLY A 548 3.80 16.55 -19.45
N GLN A 549 3.50 16.72 -18.16
CA GLN A 549 2.99 17.97 -17.58
C GLN A 549 3.98 19.15 -17.68
N ARG A 550 5.29 18.88 -17.87
CA ARG A 550 6.36 19.89 -17.89
C ARG A 550 6.93 20.14 -19.30
N THR A 551 6.31 19.60 -20.35
CA THR A 551 6.85 19.68 -21.70
C THR A 551 6.12 20.68 -22.61
N SER A 552 6.83 21.20 -23.60
CA SER A 552 6.25 22.05 -24.66
C SER A 552 5.44 21.20 -25.64
N ALA A 553 4.45 21.80 -26.33
CA ALA A 553 3.56 21.12 -27.28
C ALA A 553 4.25 20.26 -28.36
N HIS A 554 5.52 20.51 -28.69
CA HIS A 554 6.30 19.76 -29.69
C HIS A 554 6.98 18.49 -29.14
N ARG A 555 6.83 18.18 -27.85
CA ARG A 555 7.41 17.01 -27.16
C ARG A 555 6.31 16.01 -26.78
N PRO A 556 6.67 14.77 -26.37
CA PRO A 556 5.69 13.79 -25.92
C PRO A 556 4.85 14.36 -24.77
N GLN A 557 3.53 14.37 -24.94
CA GLN A 557 2.59 14.88 -23.92
C GLN A 557 2.24 13.83 -22.87
N SER A 558 2.46 12.56 -23.21
CA SER A 558 2.32 11.41 -22.33
C SER A 558 3.53 10.50 -22.50
N ASP A 559 3.89 9.82 -21.42
CA ASP A 559 4.80 8.68 -21.42
C ASP A 559 4.14 7.45 -22.06
N HIS A 560 4.90 6.37 -22.19
CA HIS A 560 4.35 5.09 -22.64
C HIS A 560 3.81 4.26 -21.47
N THR A 561 4.47 4.27 -20.31
CA THR A 561 4.14 3.40 -19.17
C THR A 561 2.73 3.62 -18.63
N LEU A 562 2.37 4.87 -18.30
CA LEU A 562 1.08 5.25 -17.71
C LEU A 562 0.11 5.84 -18.74
N GLU A 563 0.57 6.02 -19.99
CA GLU A 563 -0.14 6.73 -21.05
C GLU A 563 -0.72 8.09 -20.61
N SER A 564 -0.04 8.79 -19.69
CA SER A 564 -0.59 9.99 -19.03
C SER A 564 0.42 11.13 -19.00
N SER A 565 -0.07 12.35 -18.74
CA SER A 565 0.85 13.49 -18.56
C SER A 565 1.64 13.43 -17.24
N LEU A 566 1.31 12.50 -16.34
CA LEU A 566 1.97 12.34 -15.05
C LEU A 566 3.19 11.42 -15.15
N GLY A 567 3.17 10.45 -16.08
CA GLY A 567 4.29 9.54 -16.27
C GLY A 567 5.53 10.21 -16.85
N SER A 568 6.64 9.47 -16.80
CA SER A 568 7.99 9.96 -16.94
C SER A 568 8.79 9.15 -17.95
N TYR A 569 9.58 9.84 -18.77
CA TYR A 569 10.41 9.20 -19.78
C TYR A 569 11.75 9.94 -19.94
N MET A 570 12.66 9.32 -20.69
CA MET A 570 13.97 9.91 -20.99
C MET A 570 13.98 10.55 -22.38
N LEU A 571 14.37 11.82 -22.47
CA LEU A 571 14.38 12.58 -23.72
C LEU A 571 15.69 13.31 -23.95
N VAL A 572 16.14 13.33 -25.19
CA VAL A 572 17.19 14.24 -25.67
C VAL A 572 16.60 15.23 -26.67
N ASP A 573 16.94 16.50 -26.47
CA ASP A 573 16.64 17.58 -27.41
C ASP A 573 17.70 17.56 -28.54
N THR A 574 17.28 17.18 -29.74
CA THR A 574 18.14 17.03 -30.91
C THR A 574 18.06 18.21 -31.87
N SER A 575 17.49 19.34 -31.41
CA SER A 575 17.46 20.58 -32.17
C SER A 575 18.88 21.09 -32.47
N GLY A 576 19.05 21.81 -33.57
CA GLY A 576 20.36 22.31 -34.01
C GLY A 576 21.06 23.26 -33.04
N SER A 577 20.34 23.85 -32.08
CA SER A 577 20.93 24.61 -30.98
C SER A 577 21.56 23.74 -29.90
N ASN A 578 21.01 22.54 -29.67
CA ASN A 578 21.42 21.66 -28.57
C ASN A 578 22.32 20.53 -29.06
N LEU A 579 21.88 19.76 -30.07
CA LEU A 579 22.65 18.67 -30.67
C LEU A 579 22.83 18.91 -32.19
N PRO A 580 23.84 19.69 -32.60
CA PRO A 580 24.17 19.93 -34.00
C PRO A 580 24.42 18.66 -34.80
N SER A 581 24.40 18.79 -36.13
CA SER A 581 24.58 17.64 -37.03
C SER A 581 25.91 16.91 -36.80
N GLY A 582 25.84 15.61 -36.51
CA GLY A 582 26.99 14.74 -36.28
C GLY A 582 27.49 14.68 -34.83
N GLU A 583 26.97 15.50 -33.92
CA GLU A 583 27.24 15.39 -32.49
C GLU A 583 26.46 14.23 -31.87
N THR A 584 27.04 13.63 -30.82
CA THR A 584 26.47 12.44 -30.17
C THR A 584 26.29 12.62 -28.68
N THR A 585 25.29 11.93 -28.15
CA THR A 585 25.07 11.76 -26.70
C THR A 585 24.60 10.34 -26.41
N VAL A 586 24.87 9.84 -25.21
CA VAL A 586 24.68 8.44 -24.84
C VAL A 586 24.02 8.32 -23.47
N LEU A 587 22.99 7.48 -23.39
CA LEU A 587 22.47 6.99 -22.11
C LEU A 587 23.05 5.59 -21.86
N VAL A 588 23.66 5.38 -20.70
CA VAL A 588 24.42 4.17 -20.37
C VAL A 588 23.76 3.46 -19.19
N SER A 589 23.46 2.17 -19.32
CA SER A 589 22.93 1.34 -18.23
C SER A 589 23.98 1.09 -17.14
N PRO A 590 23.57 0.68 -15.93
CA PRO A 590 24.48 0.01 -14.99
C PRO A 590 25.13 -1.23 -15.62
N VAL A 591 26.21 -1.71 -15.01
CA VAL A 591 26.89 -2.93 -15.46
C VAL A 591 26.00 -4.13 -15.19
N ARG A 592 25.94 -5.04 -16.16
CA ARG A 592 25.30 -6.35 -16.00
C ARG A 592 26.34 -7.44 -16.09
N HIS A 593 26.22 -8.43 -15.20
CA HIS A 593 27.10 -9.58 -15.22
C HIS A 593 26.86 -10.43 -16.46
N GLY A 594 27.95 -10.92 -17.06
CA GLY A 594 27.89 -11.75 -18.25
C GLY A 594 27.23 -13.10 -17.97
N THR A 595 26.22 -13.47 -18.77
CA THR A 595 25.53 -14.77 -18.72
C THR A 595 25.79 -15.58 -19.99
N SER A 596 25.72 -16.91 -19.90
CA SER A 596 25.84 -17.80 -21.07
C SER A 596 24.56 -17.83 -21.93
N SER A 597 23.43 -17.41 -21.37
CA SER A 597 22.15 -17.30 -22.05
C SER A 597 22.09 -16.05 -22.94
N ALA A 598 21.47 -16.18 -24.12
CA ALA A 598 21.13 -15.03 -24.94
C ALA A 598 19.81 -14.42 -24.45
N GLU A 599 19.71 -13.09 -24.54
CA GLU A 599 18.63 -12.30 -23.95
C GLU A 599 18.10 -11.29 -24.98
N CYS A 600 16.89 -10.78 -24.77
CA CYS A 600 16.28 -9.79 -25.64
C CYS A 600 16.12 -8.46 -24.90
N LEU A 601 16.72 -7.41 -25.43
CA LEU A 601 16.40 -6.05 -25.01
C LEU A 601 15.17 -5.58 -25.77
N ASN A 602 14.20 -5.04 -25.05
CA ASN A 602 13.03 -4.39 -25.59
C ASN A 602 12.89 -3.00 -24.95
N PHE A 603 12.38 -2.04 -25.70
CA PHE A 603 12.17 -0.67 -25.23
C PHE A 603 11.22 0.07 -26.15
N TRP A 604 10.65 1.17 -25.66
CA TRP A 604 9.83 2.07 -26.45
C TRP A 604 10.60 3.34 -26.78
N TYR A 605 10.37 3.89 -27.97
CA TYR A 605 11.00 5.13 -28.41
C TYR A 605 10.06 6.00 -29.22
N GLN A 606 10.28 7.30 -29.17
CA GLN A 606 9.55 8.29 -29.98
C GLN A 606 10.51 9.29 -30.58
N MET A 607 10.29 9.65 -31.84
CA MET A 607 11.09 10.67 -32.54
C MET A 607 10.14 11.71 -33.13
N GLY A 608 10.45 12.99 -32.91
CA GLY A 608 9.63 14.08 -33.44
C GLY A 608 10.45 15.30 -33.84
N GLY A 609 9.78 16.26 -34.50
CA GLY A 609 10.39 17.45 -35.10
C GLY A 609 10.97 17.23 -36.49
N GLU A 610 11.64 18.25 -37.03
CA GLU A 610 12.26 18.19 -38.36
C GLU A 610 13.67 17.60 -38.27
N ASN A 611 13.95 16.46 -38.91
CA ASN A 611 15.28 15.82 -38.94
C ASN A 611 15.89 15.52 -37.55
N PRO A 612 15.26 14.68 -36.72
CA PRO A 612 15.72 14.38 -35.37
C PRO A 612 17.04 13.62 -35.28
N GLY A 613 17.49 13.00 -36.37
CA GLY A 613 18.74 12.26 -36.42
C GLY A 613 18.51 10.76 -36.37
N SER A 614 19.31 10.04 -35.58
CA SER A 614 19.20 8.58 -35.45
C SER A 614 19.43 8.10 -34.02
N LEU A 615 18.69 7.06 -33.62
CA LEU A 615 18.90 6.29 -32.39
C LEU A 615 19.56 4.97 -32.76
N THR A 616 20.66 4.64 -32.08
CA THR A 616 21.34 3.34 -32.23
C THR A 616 21.63 2.77 -30.85
N VAL A 617 21.32 1.49 -30.67
CA VAL A 617 21.55 0.79 -29.40
C VAL A 617 22.72 -0.17 -29.56
N TYR A 618 23.68 -0.07 -28.65
CA TYR A 618 24.85 -0.93 -28.59
C TYR A 618 24.90 -1.70 -27.28
N VAL A 619 25.41 -2.92 -27.34
CA VAL A 619 25.93 -3.65 -26.19
C VAL A 619 27.44 -3.42 -26.15
N LYS A 620 27.92 -2.81 -25.08
CA LYS A 620 29.34 -2.58 -24.85
C LYS A 620 29.85 -3.53 -23.79
N GLN A 621 30.73 -4.43 -24.19
CA GLN A 621 31.43 -5.32 -23.28
C GLN A 621 32.52 -4.53 -22.53
N ILE A 622 32.90 -5.00 -21.35
CA ILE A 622 33.91 -4.33 -20.51
C ILE A 622 35.30 -4.27 -21.19
N ASP A 623 35.56 -5.17 -22.14
CA ASP A 623 36.76 -5.17 -23.00
C ASP A 623 36.77 -4.03 -24.04
N GLY A 624 35.70 -3.22 -24.11
CA GLY A 624 35.54 -2.09 -25.00
C GLY A 624 34.87 -2.42 -26.34
N ARG A 625 34.53 -3.68 -26.61
CA ARG A 625 33.85 -4.08 -27.85
C ARG A 625 32.40 -3.59 -27.84
N ARG A 626 32.01 -2.84 -28.87
CA ARG A 626 30.63 -2.38 -29.09
C ARG A 626 29.95 -3.22 -30.18
N VAL A 627 28.82 -3.85 -29.84
CA VAL A 627 27.99 -4.62 -30.76
C VAL A 627 26.67 -3.90 -30.97
N LYS A 628 26.37 -3.52 -32.22
CA LYS A 628 25.10 -2.88 -32.57
C LYS A 628 23.97 -3.90 -32.57
N ILE A 629 22.90 -3.63 -31.83
CA ILE A 629 21.73 -4.51 -31.74
C ILE A 629 20.46 -3.90 -32.36
N PHE A 630 20.37 -2.56 -32.43
CA PHE A 630 19.24 -1.85 -33.02
C PHE A 630 19.69 -0.51 -33.62
N SER A 631 19.05 -0.05 -34.71
CA SER A 631 19.28 1.28 -35.27
C SER A 631 18.09 1.76 -36.09
N THR A 632 17.68 3.02 -35.90
CA THR A 632 16.61 3.65 -36.67
C THR A 632 16.90 5.14 -36.89
N SER A 633 16.41 5.66 -38.01
CA SER A 633 16.42 7.09 -38.37
C SER A 633 15.04 7.56 -38.85
N LEU A 634 14.01 6.74 -38.58
CA LEU A 634 12.65 6.99 -39.04
C LEU A 634 12.04 8.16 -38.26
N ASN A 635 11.84 9.28 -38.94
CA ASN A 635 11.17 10.45 -38.37
C ASN A 635 9.67 10.40 -38.66
N ARG A 636 8.88 9.99 -37.67
CA ARG A 636 7.41 10.00 -37.72
C ARG A 636 6.87 10.48 -36.38
N ALA A 637 6.51 11.76 -36.34
CA ALA A 637 6.16 12.48 -35.13
C ALA A 637 4.95 11.89 -34.39
N GLY A 638 4.98 11.97 -33.05
CA GLY A 638 3.78 11.86 -32.22
C GLY A 638 3.35 10.45 -31.80
N VAL A 639 4.14 9.40 -32.09
CA VAL A 639 3.78 8.00 -31.76
C VAL A 639 4.95 7.24 -31.12
N TRP A 640 4.69 6.55 -30.01
CA TRP A 640 5.63 5.63 -29.35
C TRP A 640 5.77 4.33 -30.16
N ARG A 641 7.00 3.83 -30.31
CA ARG A 641 7.32 2.68 -31.15
C ARG A 641 8.18 1.67 -30.39
N HIS A 642 7.90 0.40 -30.61
CA HIS A 642 8.67 -0.68 -30.01
C HIS A 642 9.99 -0.90 -30.77
N GLY A 643 11.09 -0.97 -30.04
CA GLY A 643 12.41 -1.38 -30.51
C GLY A 643 12.87 -2.62 -29.75
N ASN A 644 13.52 -3.55 -30.45
CA ASN A 644 14.13 -4.71 -29.81
C ASN A 644 15.50 -5.06 -30.40
N GLY A 645 16.26 -5.87 -29.66
CA GLY A 645 17.58 -6.32 -30.10
C GLY A 645 18.07 -7.53 -29.31
N ASN A 646 18.55 -8.54 -30.03
CA ASN A 646 19.07 -9.75 -29.42
C ASN A 646 20.49 -9.54 -28.88
N ILE A 647 20.69 -9.83 -27.59
CA ILE A 647 21.97 -9.79 -26.89
C ILE A 647 22.51 -11.21 -26.86
N ARG A 648 23.66 -11.43 -27.51
CA ARG A 648 24.31 -12.74 -27.47
C ARG A 648 24.88 -12.99 -26.09
N GLY A 649 24.65 -14.20 -25.56
CA GLY A 649 25.26 -14.64 -24.31
C GLY A 649 26.78 -14.45 -24.33
N THR A 650 27.29 -13.78 -23.31
CA THR A 650 28.69 -13.44 -23.13
C THR A 650 29.04 -13.61 -21.66
N LEU A 651 30.08 -14.36 -21.33
CA LEU A 651 30.59 -14.50 -19.96
C LEU A 651 31.31 -13.23 -19.46
N VAL A 652 31.41 -12.21 -20.30
CA VAL A 652 32.02 -10.92 -19.99
C VAL A 652 30.92 -9.92 -19.67
N ASP A 653 31.10 -9.17 -18.58
CA ASP A 653 30.22 -8.09 -18.16
C ASP A 653 30.03 -7.03 -19.25
N TRP A 654 28.85 -6.45 -19.28
CA TRP A 654 28.44 -5.55 -20.36
C TRP A 654 27.45 -4.48 -19.90
N GLN A 655 27.30 -3.44 -20.72
CA GLN A 655 26.36 -2.34 -20.55
C GLN A 655 25.61 -2.08 -21.85
N VAL A 656 24.39 -1.55 -21.76
CA VAL A 656 23.64 -1.02 -22.90
C VAL A 656 23.93 0.47 -23.06
N GLU A 657 24.22 0.88 -24.29
CA GLU A 657 24.41 2.28 -24.68
C GLU A 657 23.34 2.67 -25.71
N PHE A 658 22.45 3.60 -25.33
CA PHE A 658 21.53 4.26 -26.24
C PHE A 658 22.21 5.51 -26.79
N GLU A 659 22.76 5.41 -28.01
CA GLU A 659 23.47 6.48 -28.69
C GLU A 659 22.51 7.25 -29.62
N VAL A 660 22.44 8.56 -29.43
CA VAL A 660 21.71 9.48 -30.29
C VAL A 660 22.69 10.35 -31.06
N VAL A 661 22.49 10.43 -32.38
CA VAL A 661 23.25 11.30 -33.29
C VAL A 661 22.31 12.36 -33.85
N GLY A 662 22.60 13.63 -33.57
CA GLY A 662 21.78 14.76 -34.04
C GLY A 662 21.97 15.03 -35.54
N ARG A 663 20.93 15.56 -36.20
CA ARG A 663 21.00 16.08 -37.58
C ARG A 663 20.82 17.60 -37.67
N GLY A 664 20.74 18.29 -36.53
CA GLY A 664 20.60 19.75 -36.46
C GLY A 664 19.20 20.25 -36.80
N GLY A 665 18.17 19.49 -36.39
CA GLY A 665 16.77 19.72 -36.70
C GLY A 665 16.11 20.92 -36.01
N ARG A 666 14.86 21.23 -36.35
CA ARG A 666 14.01 22.19 -35.62
C ARG A 666 12.99 21.44 -34.77
N ASP A 667 12.83 21.88 -33.52
CA ASP A 667 11.93 21.27 -32.51
C ASP A 667 12.09 19.75 -32.41
N ALA A 668 13.31 19.29 -32.66
CA ALA A 668 13.64 17.90 -32.84
C ALA A 668 13.98 17.22 -31.52
N HIS A 669 13.49 16.00 -31.32
CA HIS A 669 13.74 15.22 -30.11
C HIS A 669 13.74 13.72 -30.38
N ILE A 670 14.38 13.00 -29.46
CA ILE A 670 14.28 11.54 -29.36
C ILE A 670 14.00 11.21 -27.90
N ALA A 671 12.94 10.45 -27.65
CA ALA A 671 12.56 9.95 -26.34
C ALA A 671 12.63 8.42 -26.32
N ILE A 672 12.91 7.86 -25.15
CA ILE A 672 12.86 6.43 -24.87
C ILE A 672 12.14 6.18 -23.54
N ASP A 673 11.52 5.02 -23.44
CA ASP A 673 10.73 4.60 -22.29
C ASP A 673 10.66 3.07 -22.18
N ASP A 674 10.19 2.56 -21.05
CA ASP A 674 9.86 1.14 -20.84
C ASP A 674 10.93 0.15 -21.30
N ILE A 675 12.15 0.27 -20.76
CA ILE A 675 13.24 -0.64 -21.08
C ILE A 675 13.07 -1.94 -20.31
N PHE A 676 12.97 -3.07 -21.01
CA PHE A 676 12.89 -4.39 -20.38
C PHE A 676 13.79 -5.43 -21.03
N LEU A 677 14.32 -6.35 -20.21
CA LEU A 677 15.23 -7.40 -20.61
C LEU A 677 14.58 -8.77 -20.39
N SER A 678 14.26 -9.45 -21.49
CA SER A 678 13.71 -10.80 -21.47
C SER A 678 14.83 -11.84 -21.42
N PRO A 679 14.65 -12.95 -20.66
CA PRO A 679 15.68 -13.98 -20.48
C PRO A 679 15.94 -14.86 -21.71
N LEU A 680 15.13 -14.71 -22.76
CA LEU A 680 15.24 -15.44 -24.01
C LEU A 680 15.55 -14.50 -25.18
N PRO A 681 16.10 -15.02 -26.30
CA PRO A 681 16.29 -14.26 -27.52
C PRO A 681 14.98 -13.66 -28.04
N CYS A 682 15.07 -12.57 -28.79
CA CYS A 682 13.90 -11.98 -29.45
C CYS A 682 13.32 -12.99 -30.46
N ALA A 683 12.26 -13.71 -30.08
CA ALA A 683 11.64 -14.80 -30.83
C ALA A 683 10.17 -14.49 -31.14
N VAL A 684 9.49 -15.42 -31.83
CA VAL A 684 8.03 -15.36 -32.07
C VAL A 684 7.29 -15.40 -30.74
N CYS A 685 6.22 -14.62 -30.62
CA CYS A 685 5.48 -14.53 -29.37
C CYS A 685 4.66 -15.79 -29.11
N THR A 686 5.09 -16.57 -28.11
CA THR A 686 4.37 -17.76 -27.63
C THR A 686 3.76 -17.54 -26.24
N LEU A 687 3.80 -16.31 -25.71
CA LEU A 687 3.32 -15.92 -24.37
C LEU A 687 3.99 -16.60 -23.15
N GLU A 688 4.78 -17.65 -23.35
CA GLU A 688 5.53 -18.37 -22.30
C GLU A 688 6.51 -17.52 -21.48
N ASN A 689 6.92 -16.35 -22.00
CA ASN A 689 7.94 -15.51 -21.36
C ASN A 689 7.54 -14.03 -21.37
N GLY A 690 6.26 -13.76 -21.10
CA GLY A 690 5.68 -12.43 -21.05
C GLY A 690 4.87 -12.07 -22.31
N LEU A 691 4.38 -10.83 -22.35
CA LEU A 691 3.52 -10.30 -23.43
C LEU A 691 4.27 -10.00 -24.75
N CYS A 692 5.57 -10.29 -24.83
CA CYS A 692 6.40 -10.02 -25.99
C CYS A 692 6.40 -8.52 -26.37
N SER A 693 5.87 -8.17 -27.55
CA SER A 693 5.70 -6.78 -28.00
C SER A 693 4.28 -6.25 -27.81
N TRP A 694 3.38 -7.04 -27.22
CA TRP A 694 2.02 -6.63 -26.91
C TRP A 694 1.98 -5.92 -25.56
N SER A 695 1.06 -4.97 -25.40
CA SER A 695 0.89 -4.23 -24.15
C SER A 695 -0.59 -4.02 -23.85
N ASN A 696 -0.93 -4.10 -22.56
CA ASN A 696 -2.20 -3.58 -22.06
C ASN A 696 -2.16 -2.05 -22.12
N THR A 697 -3.23 -1.42 -22.59
CA THR A 697 -3.31 0.04 -22.62
C THR A 697 -3.72 0.58 -21.27
N GLN A 698 -3.05 1.62 -20.79
CA GLN A 698 -3.39 2.26 -19.51
C GLN A 698 -4.52 3.30 -19.64
N ASN A 699 -5.13 3.41 -20.81
CA ASN A 699 -6.21 4.35 -21.07
C ASN A 699 -7.55 3.87 -20.52
N ILE A 700 -7.86 4.32 -19.30
CA ILE A 700 -9.07 3.95 -18.56
C ILE A 700 -10.41 4.21 -19.27
N GLN A 701 -10.44 5.00 -20.35
CA GLN A 701 -11.68 5.27 -21.10
C GLN A 701 -12.05 4.15 -22.08
N VAL A 702 -11.05 3.39 -22.53
CA VAL A 702 -11.21 2.29 -23.50
C VAL A 702 -10.88 0.93 -22.89
N ASP A 703 -10.08 0.93 -21.82
CA ASP A 703 -9.62 -0.23 -21.08
C ASP A 703 -10.00 -0.11 -19.61
N GLU A 704 -10.87 -0.99 -19.16
CA GLU A 704 -11.39 -0.99 -17.78
C GLU A 704 -10.79 -2.15 -16.97
N LEU A 705 -10.17 -3.13 -17.65
CA LEU A 705 -9.58 -4.35 -17.11
C LEU A 705 -8.38 -4.74 -17.97
N ASP A 706 -7.31 -5.22 -17.34
CA ASP A 706 -6.13 -5.72 -18.06
C ASP A 706 -6.29 -7.19 -18.50
N TRP A 707 -5.65 -7.56 -19.60
CA TRP A 707 -5.40 -8.96 -19.93
C TRP A 707 -4.33 -9.55 -19.01
N GLU A 708 -4.58 -10.75 -18.49
CA GLU A 708 -3.73 -11.43 -17.51
C GLU A 708 -2.96 -12.57 -18.17
N LEU A 709 -1.63 -12.58 -18.06
CA LEU A 709 -0.82 -13.75 -18.44
C LEU A 709 -0.81 -14.78 -17.30
N THR A 710 -1.36 -15.97 -17.49
CA THR A 710 -1.49 -16.99 -16.44
C THR A 710 -1.29 -18.41 -16.97
N SER A 711 -1.28 -19.38 -16.07
CA SER A 711 -1.26 -20.82 -16.37
C SER A 711 -2.23 -21.57 -15.44
N GLN A 712 -2.65 -22.77 -15.82
CA GLN A 712 -3.58 -23.58 -15.01
C GLN A 712 -2.99 -23.97 -13.64
N GLU A 713 -1.67 -24.20 -13.56
CA GLU A 713 -0.98 -24.53 -12.31
C GLU A 713 -0.87 -23.33 -11.35
N ALA A 714 -0.63 -22.14 -11.90
CA ALA A 714 -0.49 -20.92 -11.11
C ALA A 714 -1.84 -20.30 -10.71
N GLU A 715 -2.89 -20.54 -11.49
CA GLU A 715 -4.20 -19.95 -11.30
C GLU A 715 -5.04 -20.70 -10.24
N GLN A 716 -5.43 -19.99 -9.18
CA GLN A 716 -6.20 -20.56 -8.06
C GLN A 716 -7.52 -19.83 -7.79
N HIS A 717 -7.72 -18.65 -8.37
CA HIS A 717 -8.84 -17.77 -8.07
C HIS A 717 -9.87 -17.70 -9.20
N TYR A 718 -9.43 -17.80 -10.45
CA TYR A 718 -10.27 -17.69 -11.63
C TYR A 718 -10.35 -19.01 -12.41
N PRO A 719 -11.47 -19.27 -13.12
CA PRO A 719 -11.54 -20.39 -14.05
C PRO A 719 -10.54 -20.21 -15.19
N THR A 720 -9.87 -21.29 -15.59
CA THR A 720 -8.91 -21.31 -16.69
C THR A 720 -9.11 -22.51 -17.61
N PRO A 721 -8.63 -22.43 -18.87
CA PRO A 721 -8.48 -23.61 -19.71
C PRO A 721 -7.53 -24.62 -19.06
N LEU A 722 -7.87 -25.91 -19.11
CA LEU A 722 -7.13 -26.98 -18.43
C LEU A 722 -5.66 -27.11 -18.84
N ARG A 723 -5.30 -26.66 -20.05
CA ARG A 723 -3.94 -26.74 -20.62
C ARG A 723 -3.74 -25.59 -21.60
N ASP A 724 -2.51 -25.09 -21.68
CA ASP A 724 -2.11 -24.15 -22.72
C ASP A 724 -2.12 -24.82 -24.12
N HIS A 725 -2.10 -24.01 -25.18
CA HIS A 725 -2.04 -24.54 -26.54
C HIS A 725 -0.58 -24.86 -26.97
N THR A 726 0.38 -24.06 -26.52
CA THR A 726 1.80 -24.16 -26.91
C THR A 726 2.47 -25.46 -26.46
N LEU A 727 2.57 -25.68 -25.15
CA LEU A 727 3.21 -26.83 -24.50
C LEU A 727 2.23 -27.99 -24.28
N LYS A 728 0.92 -27.73 -24.28
CA LYS A 728 -0.16 -28.68 -23.93
C LYS A 728 0.00 -29.24 -22.52
N THR A 729 0.40 -28.39 -21.60
CA THR A 729 0.63 -28.69 -20.19
C THR A 729 -0.11 -27.69 -19.29
N GLU A 730 -0.24 -28.02 -18.02
CA GLU A 730 -0.80 -27.11 -17.01
C GLU A 730 0.16 -25.95 -16.66
N LYS A 731 1.42 -26.05 -17.09
CA LYS A 731 2.51 -25.08 -16.85
C LYS A 731 2.65 -24.00 -17.90
N GLY A 732 2.14 -24.24 -19.10
CA GLY A 732 2.30 -23.26 -20.17
C GLY A 732 1.37 -22.08 -19.97
N HIS A 733 1.76 -20.95 -20.54
CA HIS A 733 1.14 -19.67 -20.28
C HIS A 733 0.26 -19.24 -21.44
N PHE A 734 -0.85 -18.61 -21.10
CA PHE A 734 -1.76 -18.00 -22.05
C PHE A 734 -2.29 -16.70 -21.47
N LEU A 735 -2.76 -15.82 -22.34
CA LEU A 735 -3.49 -14.63 -21.93
C LEU A 735 -4.90 -15.02 -21.56
N SER A 736 -5.40 -14.46 -20.47
CA SER A 736 -6.75 -14.70 -19.97
C SER A 736 -7.40 -13.39 -19.55
N LEU A 737 -8.70 -13.30 -19.75
CA LEU A 737 -9.55 -12.28 -19.18
C LEU A 737 -10.61 -12.99 -18.33
N PRO A 738 -10.41 -13.04 -17.00
CA PRO A 738 -11.28 -13.80 -16.12
C PRO A 738 -12.62 -13.07 -15.88
N SER A 739 -13.71 -13.84 -15.76
CA SER A 739 -14.97 -13.31 -15.25
C SER A 739 -15.01 -13.41 -13.73
N SER A 740 -15.13 -12.29 -13.02
CA SER A 740 -15.37 -12.23 -11.57
C SER A 740 -16.75 -11.62 -11.24
N ASP A 741 -17.30 -11.88 -10.05
CA ASP A 741 -18.53 -11.21 -9.60
C ASP A 741 -18.28 -9.80 -9.02
N GLN A 742 -17.00 -9.42 -8.90
CA GLN A 742 -16.53 -8.22 -8.20
C GLN A 742 -16.46 -6.99 -9.12
N THR A 743 -16.13 -7.19 -10.39
CA THR A 743 -16.09 -6.15 -11.42
C THR A 743 -17.34 -6.20 -12.30
N ALA A 744 -17.79 -5.08 -12.87
CA ALA A 744 -19.06 -5.03 -13.59
C ALA A 744 -19.05 -5.96 -14.82
N ALA A 745 -20.20 -6.55 -15.18
CA ALA A 745 -20.32 -7.23 -16.47
C ALA A 745 -20.17 -6.20 -17.61
N MET A 746 -19.68 -6.63 -18.78
CA MET A 746 -19.46 -5.80 -19.98
C MET A 746 -18.27 -4.82 -19.94
N GLN A 747 -17.41 -4.90 -18.94
CA GLN A 747 -16.15 -4.16 -18.94
C GLN A 747 -15.21 -4.66 -20.04
N ARG A 748 -14.40 -3.75 -20.58
CA ARG A 748 -13.59 -3.97 -21.78
C ARG A 748 -12.12 -4.05 -21.41
N ALA A 749 -11.39 -4.96 -22.06
CA ALA A 749 -9.94 -5.10 -21.98
C ALA A 749 -9.33 -5.01 -23.39
N HIS A 750 -8.32 -4.18 -23.59
CA HIS A 750 -7.69 -3.85 -24.87
C HIS A 750 -6.20 -4.21 -24.82
N LEU A 751 -5.84 -5.26 -25.55
CA LEU A 751 -4.44 -5.61 -25.80
C LEU A 751 -4.02 -5.05 -27.16
N LEU A 752 -2.94 -4.27 -27.18
CA LEU A 752 -2.44 -3.57 -28.37
C LEU A 752 -1.18 -4.22 -28.93
N SER A 753 -1.11 -4.35 -30.25
CA SER A 753 0.14 -4.66 -30.96
C SER A 753 1.04 -3.42 -31.06
N PRO A 754 2.33 -3.58 -31.40
CA PRO A 754 3.14 -2.46 -31.87
C PRO A 754 2.53 -1.82 -33.11
N HIS A 755 2.92 -0.57 -33.39
CA HIS A 755 2.59 0.09 -34.65
C HIS A 755 3.22 -0.63 -35.85
N LEU A 756 2.38 -1.14 -36.74
CA LEU A 756 2.75 -1.88 -37.94
C LEU A 756 2.68 -0.96 -39.18
N PRO A 757 3.60 -1.13 -40.14
CA PRO A 757 3.63 -0.30 -41.34
C PRO A 757 2.41 -0.58 -42.25
N PRO A 758 2.01 0.37 -43.11
CA PRO A 758 0.99 0.13 -44.13
C PRO A 758 1.29 -1.11 -44.95
N THR A 759 0.26 -1.89 -45.25
CA THR A 759 0.41 -3.19 -45.93
C THR A 759 -0.83 -3.53 -46.75
N LYS A 760 -0.61 -4.21 -47.89
CA LYS A 760 -1.70 -4.77 -48.69
C LYS A 760 -2.19 -6.12 -48.17
N GLY A 761 -1.51 -6.71 -47.20
CA GLY A 761 -1.96 -7.94 -46.54
C GLY A 761 -1.04 -8.33 -45.39
N THR A 762 -1.63 -8.58 -44.24
CA THR A 762 -1.01 -9.16 -43.05
C THR A 762 -1.88 -10.30 -42.57
N CYS A 763 -1.27 -11.47 -42.37
CA CYS A 763 -1.97 -12.59 -41.75
C CYS A 763 -1.75 -12.55 -40.24
N LEU A 764 -2.85 -12.44 -39.49
CA LEU A 764 -2.89 -12.67 -38.05
C LEU A 764 -3.40 -14.09 -37.78
N MET A 765 -2.70 -14.84 -36.95
CA MET A 765 -3.10 -16.16 -36.45
C MET A 765 -3.06 -16.15 -34.92
N THR A 766 -4.08 -16.71 -34.29
CA THR A 766 -4.12 -16.90 -32.84
C THR A 766 -5.08 -18.04 -32.51
N VAL A 767 -4.99 -18.56 -31.29
CA VAL A 767 -5.91 -19.57 -30.76
C VAL A 767 -6.66 -18.96 -29.58
N GLY A 768 -7.96 -19.25 -29.47
CA GLY A 768 -8.75 -18.76 -28.33
C GLY A 768 -9.73 -19.79 -27.80
N ASP A 769 -10.07 -19.65 -26.52
CA ASP A 769 -11.10 -20.41 -25.80
C ASP A 769 -12.04 -19.40 -25.12
N SER A 770 -13.36 -19.60 -25.20
CA SER A 770 -14.28 -18.52 -24.80
C SER A 770 -15.66 -18.97 -24.34
N ASP A 771 -16.06 -18.44 -23.19
CA ASP A 771 -17.45 -18.30 -22.75
C ASP A 771 -18.01 -16.87 -22.97
N THR A 772 -17.23 -15.96 -23.56
CA THR A 772 -17.51 -14.50 -23.64
C THR A 772 -17.22 -13.91 -25.05
N GLN A 773 -17.28 -12.59 -25.20
CA GLN A 773 -17.12 -11.93 -26.51
C GLN A 773 -15.69 -11.41 -26.73
N LEU A 774 -15.06 -11.88 -27.80
CA LEU A 774 -13.78 -11.36 -28.30
C LEU A 774 -14.00 -10.63 -29.63
N SER A 775 -13.45 -9.43 -29.77
CA SER A 775 -13.45 -8.67 -31.01
C SER A 775 -12.05 -8.27 -31.41
N VAL A 776 -11.69 -8.47 -32.68
CA VAL A 776 -10.42 -8.04 -33.25
C VAL A 776 -10.66 -6.77 -34.05
N TRP A 777 -9.93 -5.71 -33.72
CA TRP A 777 -10.03 -4.43 -34.41
C TRP A 777 -8.70 -4.03 -35.04
N ILE A 778 -8.80 -3.17 -36.06
CA ILE A 778 -7.68 -2.40 -36.55
C ILE A 778 -7.83 -0.95 -36.09
N LEU A 779 -6.81 -0.45 -35.41
CA LEU A 779 -6.71 0.96 -35.02
C LEU A 779 -5.80 1.67 -36.02
N SER A 780 -6.35 2.62 -36.79
CA SER A 780 -5.57 3.44 -37.73
C SER A 780 -6.05 4.89 -37.73
N ASN A 781 -5.11 5.82 -37.59
CA ASN A 781 -5.37 7.27 -37.50
C ASN A 781 -6.47 7.64 -36.47
N GLY A 782 -6.43 6.99 -35.29
CA GLY A 782 -7.41 7.18 -34.22
C GLY A 782 -8.80 6.59 -34.48
N ARG A 783 -8.99 5.81 -35.55
CA ARG A 783 -10.25 5.14 -35.88
C ARG A 783 -10.11 3.63 -35.68
N LEU A 784 -11.03 3.06 -34.92
CA LEU A 784 -11.20 1.62 -34.74
C LEU A 784 -12.15 1.07 -35.81
N ASN A 785 -11.69 0.10 -36.59
CA ASN A 785 -12.56 -0.66 -37.50
C ASN A 785 -12.57 -2.13 -37.08
N GLN A 786 -13.76 -2.71 -36.95
CA GLN A 786 -13.93 -4.10 -36.53
C GLN A 786 -13.55 -5.03 -37.69
N LEU A 787 -12.74 -6.04 -37.42
CA LEU A 787 -12.34 -7.06 -38.40
C LEU A 787 -13.07 -8.38 -38.14
N LEU A 788 -13.17 -8.77 -36.88
CA LEU A 788 -13.75 -10.03 -36.46
C LEU A 788 -14.45 -9.86 -35.11
N GLU A 789 -15.57 -10.55 -34.94
CA GLU A 789 -16.27 -10.68 -33.67
C GLU A 789 -16.61 -12.15 -33.47
N LEU A 790 -16.25 -12.67 -32.31
CA LEU A 790 -16.38 -14.05 -31.90
C LEU A 790 -17.24 -14.06 -30.64
N SER A 791 -18.47 -14.55 -30.77
CA SER A 791 -19.47 -14.60 -29.71
C SER A 791 -19.99 -16.02 -29.42
N ASP A 792 -19.43 -17.02 -30.07
CA ASP A 792 -19.86 -18.42 -29.93
C ASP A 792 -19.11 -19.08 -28.78
N LEU A 793 -19.83 -19.76 -27.88
CA LEU A 793 -19.28 -20.56 -26.78
C LEU A 793 -18.43 -21.70 -27.35
N TRP A 794 -17.16 -21.79 -26.97
CA TRP A 794 -16.26 -22.88 -27.37
C TRP A 794 -15.77 -23.61 -26.13
N GLU A 795 -15.83 -24.94 -26.16
CA GLU A 795 -15.31 -25.82 -25.08
C GLU A 795 -13.83 -26.23 -25.35
N SER A 796 -13.17 -25.61 -26.33
CA SER A 796 -11.79 -25.96 -26.73
C SER A 796 -11.12 -24.87 -27.58
N TRP A 797 -9.81 -24.73 -27.40
CA TRP A 797 -8.90 -23.93 -28.22
C TRP A 797 -9.19 -23.99 -29.73
N LYS A 798 -9.64 -22.86 -30.31
CA LYS A 798 -9.93 -22.71 -31.73
C LYS A 798 -8.97 -21.74 -32.39
N ARG A 799 -8.30 -22.20 -33.45
CA ARG A 799 -7.47 -21.34 -34.30
C ARG A 799 -8.35 -20.48 -35.20
N PHE A 800 -8.04 -19.19 -35.29
CA PHE A 800 -8.61 -18.30 -36.29
C PHE A 800 -7.54 -17.46 -36.98
N GLU A 801 -7.82 -17.09 -38.22
CA GLU A 801 -6.91 -16.38 -39.10
C GLU A 801 -7.63 -15.17 -39.70
N VAL A 802 -6.99 -14.01 -39.70
CA VAL A 802 -7.56 -12.74 -40.18
C VAL A 802 -6.60 -12.07 -41.14
N ASP A 803 -7.10 -11.78 -42.34
CA ASP A 803 -6.40 -10.95 -43.32
C ASP A 803 -6.62 -9.46 -43.03
N ILE A 804 -5.53 -8.74 -42.82
CA ILE A 804 -5.53 -7.32 -42.48
C ILE A 804 -4.87 -6.53 -43.61
N ALA A 805 -5.56 -5.51 -44.12
CA ALA A 805 -5.02 -4.58 -45.09
C ALA A 805 -5.23 -3.14 -44.60
N SER A 806 -4.19 -2.32 -44.71
CA SER A 806 -4.24 -0.92 -44.31
C SER A 806 -3.35 -0.07 -45.20
N THR A 807 -3.91 1.04 -45.70
CA THR A 807 -3.15 2.04 -46.46
C THR A 807 -2.33 2.95 -45.56
N GLU A 808 -2.61 2.95 -44.26
CA GLU A 808 -1.97 3.75 -43.23
C GLU A 808 -1.31 2.83 -42.19
N GLU A 809 -0.45 3.41 -41.35
CA GLU A 809 0.06 2.72 -40.17
C GLU A 809 -1.09 2.31 -39.24
N TYR A 810 -0.96 1.13 -38.63
CA TYR A 810 -2.05 0.56 -37.85
C TYR A 810 -1.55 -0.26 -36.66
N GLN A 811 -2.44 -0.51 -35.71
CA GLN A 811 -2.28 -1.49 -34.64
C GLN A 811 -3.41 -2.52 -34.71
N ILE A 812 -3.11 -3.73 -34.27
CA ILE A 812 -4.09 -4.77 -34.02
C ILE A 812 -4.53 -4.63 -32.56
N VAL A 813 -5.83 -4.63 -32.32
CA VAL A 813 -6.41 -4.53 -30.98
C VAL A 813 -7.24 -5.77 -30.71
N PHE A 814 -6.87 -6.52 -29.69
CA PHE A 814 -7.73 -7.56 -29.13
C PHE A 814 -8.58 -6.93 -28.03
N GLN A 815 -9.87 -6.80 -28.31
CA GLN A 815 -10.86 -6.35 -27.35
C GLN A 815 -11.58 -7.56 -26.75
N GLY A 816 -11.34 -7.82 -25.47
CA GLY A 816 -12.14 -8.74 -24.67
C GLY A 816 -13.29 -7.98 -23.99
N ILE A 817 -14.48 -8.56 -23.96
CA ILE A 817 -15.59 -8.08 -23.15
C ILE A 817 -15.89 -9.12 -22.08
N LYS A 818 -15.79 -8.69 -20.82
CA LYS A 818 -16.06 -9.54 -19.68
C LYS A 818 -17.52 -10.04 -19.68
N GLY A 819 -17.68 -11.37 -19.62
CA GLY A 819 -18.97 -12.04 -19.53
C GLY A 819 -19.51 -12.16 -18.09
N GLN A 820 -20.65 -12.84 -17.94
CA GLN A 820 -21.25 -13.13 -16.62
C GLN A 820 -20.64 -14.37 -15.95
N SER A 821 -20.03 -15.27 -16.71
CA SER A 821 -19.38 -16.49 -16.23
C SER A 821 -18.36 -16.97 -17.25
N GLY A 822 -17.34 -17.71 -16.80
CA GLY A 822 -16.33 -18.33 -17.65
C GLY A 822 -15.09 -17.46 -17.89
N VAL A 823 -14.26 -17.87 -18.85
CA VAL A 823 -12.97 -17.24 -19.15
C VAL A 823 -12.84 -16.99 -20.64
N LEU A 824 -12.18 -15.90 -21.02
CA LEU A 824 -11.69 -15.67 -22.37
C LEU A 824 -10.18 -15.87 -22.37
N ALA A 825 -9.67 -16.80 -23.17
CA ALA A 825 -8.24 -17.06 -23.26
C ALA A 825 -7.72 -16.90 -24.68
N LEU A 826 -6.48 -16.42 -24.80
CA LEU A 826 -5.72 -16.25 -26.04
C LEU A 826 -4.35 -16.88 -25.91
N ASP A 827 -3.93 -17.62 -26.93
CA ASP A 827 -2.60 -18.22 -27.01
C ASP A 827 -2.03 -18.14 -28.44
N ASP A 828 -0.70 -18.23 -28.55
CA ASP A 828 0.05 -18.30 -29.81
C ASP A 828 -0.23 -17.15 -30.80
N ILE A 829 -0.15 -15.90 -30.32
CA ILE A 829 -0.42 -14.73 -31.15
C ILE A 829 0.72 -14.47 -32.15
N GLN A 830 0.46 -14.69 -33.44
CA GLN A 830 1.43 -14.55 -34.52
C GLN A 830 0.90 -13.66 -35.64
N TYR A 831 1.74 -12.77 -36.17
CA TYR A 831 1.42 -11.99 -37.36
C TYR A 831 2.60 -11.85 -38.32
N THR A 832 2.33 -11.82 -39.63
CA THR A 832 3.35 -11.58 -40.66
C THR A 832 2.92 -10.47 -41.61
N VAL A 833 3.66 -9.36 -41.64
CA VAL A 833 3.35 -8.20 -42.47
C VAL A 833 3.82 -8.39 -43.92
N GLY A 834 3.01 -7.98 -44.89
CA GLY A 834 3.30 -8.10 -46.33
C GLY A 834 2.98 -9.46 -46.95
N VAL A 835 2.29 -10.32 -46.19
CA VAL A 835 1.83 -11.65 -46.59
C VAL A 835 0.39 -11.81 -46.11
N ASN A 836 -0.52 -12.25 -47.00
CA ASN A 836 -1.88 -12.62 -46.61
C ASN A 836 -1.94 -14.06 -46.04
N CYS A 837 -3.06 -14.47 -45.45
CA CYS A 837 -3.22 -15.79 -44.84
C CYS A 837 -3.20 -16.94 -45.85
N GLU A 838 -3.30 -16.65 -47.14
CA GLU A 838 -3.01 -17.62 -48.21
C GLU A 838 -1.51 -17.75 -48.56
N LEU A 839 -0.62 -17.17 -47.73
CA LEU A 839 0.83 -17.14 -47.91
C LEU A 839 1.32 -16.43 -49.18
N LYS A 840 0.51 -15.55 -49.76
CA LYS A 840 0.90 -14.73 -50.91
C LYS A 840 1.55 -13.44 -50.44
N HIS A 841 2.74 -13.15 -50.94
CA HIS A 841 3.38 -11.84 -50.76
C HIS A 841 2.55 -10.75 -51.45
N THR A 842 1.96 -9.87 -50.67
CA THR A 842 1.06 -8.80 -51.13
C THR A 842 1.80 -7.48 -51.31
N ASP A 843 2.88 -7.28 -50.56
CA ASP A 843 3.77 -6.13 -50.66
C ASP A 843 5.03 -6.51 -51.43
N THR A 844 5.12 -6.08 -52.70
CA THR A 844 6.37 -6.13 -53.44
C THR A 844 7.31 -5.06 -52.88
N ALA A 845 8.48 -5.47 -52.39
CA ALA A 845 9.56 -4.54 -52.09
C ALA A 845 9.78 -3.62 -53.31
N PRO A 846 10.07 -2.32 -53.12
CA PRO A 846 10.58 -1.52 -54.21
C PRO A 846 11.87 -2.20 -54.69
N GLN A 847 11.83 -2.76 -55.88
CA GLN A 847 13.04 -3.18 -56.59
C GLN A 847 13.91 -1.93 -56.71
N ASP A 848 14.94 -1.82 -55.87
CA ASP A 848 15.99 -0.83 -56.03
C ASP A 848 16.82 -1.21 -57.26
N ASN A 849 16.23 -0.99 -58.44
CA ASN A 849 16.90 -1.14 -59.72
C ASN A 849 17.93 -0.02 -59.94
N THR A 850 18.13 0.89 -58.97
CA THR A 850 19.12 1.97 -59.07
C THR A 850 20.54 1.42 -59.12
N GLY A 851 20.84 0.32 -58.41
CA GLY A 851 22.14 -0.36 -58.48
C GLY A 851 22.39 -1.06 -59.82
N GLY A 852 21.36 -1.70 -60.39
CA GLY A 852 21.44 -2.38 -61.69
C GLY A 852 21.49 -1.43 -62.89
N ILE A 853 20.76 -0.31 -62.82
CA ILE A 853 20.78 0.74 -63.84
C ILE A 853 22.10 1.52 -63.80
N ALA A 854 22.64 1.82 -62.61
CA ALA A 854 23.96 2.46 -62.48
C ALA A 854 25.09 1.54 -62.99
N ALA A 855 25.07 0.25 -62.66
CA ALA A 855 26.05 -0.72 -63.17
C ALA A 855 25.93 -0.89 -64.69
N SER A 856 24.71 -0.93 -65.25
CA SER A 856 24.49 -1.04 -66.69
C SER A 856 24.92 0.22 -67.43
N ILE A 857 24.69 1.42 -66.89
CA ILE A 857 25.17 2.68 -67.47
C ILE A 857 26.71 2.74 -67.41
N VAL A 858 27.34 2.32 -66.32
CA VAL A 858 28.81 2.27 -66.22
C VAL A 858 29.40 1.27 -67.22
N VAL A 859 28.79 0.09 -67.38
CA VAL A 859 29.22 -0.90 -68.37
C VAL A 859 29.03 -0.37 -69.80
N VAL A 860 27.89 0.27 -70.11
CA VAL A 860 27.65 0.86 -71.44
C VAL A 860 28.62 2.02 -71.71
N VAL A 861 28.91 2.88 -70.73
CA VAL A 861 29.91 3.95 -70.86
C VAL A 861 31.32 3.38 -71.05
N LEU A 862 31.69 2.32 -70.32
CA LEU A 862 32.96 1.62 -70.52
C LEU A 862 33.03 0.92 -71.88
N ILE A 863 31.93 0.36 -72.39
CA ILE A 863 31.85 -0.21 -73.73
C ILE A 863 31.97 0.89 -74.80
N ILE A 864 31.35 2.05 -74.61
CA ILE A 864 31.47 3.19 -75.53
C ILE A 864 32.91 3.75 -75.51
N ILE A 865 33.53 3.87 -74.33
CA ILE A 865 34.93 4.31 -74.20
C ILE A 865 35.87 3.29 -74.85
N THR A 866 35.67 2.00 -74.63
CA THR A 866 36.49 0.96 -75.28
C THR A 866 36.26 0.90 -76.78
N LEU A 867 35.03 1.02 -77.26
CA LEU A 867 34.71 1.09 -78.70
C LEU A 867 35.28 2.35 -79.36
N THR A 868 35.26 3.50 -78.69
CA THR A 868 35.88 4.73 -79.21
C THR A 868 37.40 4.66 -79.20
N VAL A 869 38.01 4.03 -78.19
CA VAL A 869 39.46 3.75 -78.15
C VAL A 869 39.85 2.74 -79.23
N VAL A 870 39.08 1.67 -79.41
CA VAL A 870 39.29 0.66 -80.47
C VAL A 870 39.09 1.27 -81.85
N LEU A 871 38.08 2.12 -82.05
CA LEU A 871 37.85 2.85 -83.30
C LEU A 871 38.99 3.85 -83.58
N TYR A 872 39.47 4.54 -82.54
CA TYR A 872 40.64 5.42 -82.64
C TYR A 872 41.89 4.62 -83.01
N TYR A 873 42.11 3.45 -82.40
CA TYR A 873 43.24 2.57 -82.71
C TYR A 873 43.11 1.97 -84.12
N TYR A 874 41.90 1.58 -84.52
CA TYR A 874 41.60 1.04 -85.84
C TYR A 874 41.79 2.08 -86.94
N LEU A 875 41.32 3.31 -86.74
CA LEU A 875 41.55 4.42 -87.67
C LEU A 875 43.03 4.83 -87.72
N ARG A 876 43.75 4.73 -86.60
CA ARG A 876 45.20 4.99 -86.55
C ARG A 876 46.03 3.89 -87.22
N ASN A 877 45.55 2.64 -87.21
CA ASN A 877 46.21 1.50 -87.84
C ASN A 877 45.74 1.19 -89.28
N LYS A 878 44.71 1.86 -89.80
CA LYS A 878 44.24 1.71 -91.20
C LYS A 878 45.17 2.35 -92.24
N GLY A 879 46.40 2.68 -91.86
CA GLY A 879 47.47 3.12 -92.73
C GLY A 879 48.63 2.13 -92.75
N LYS A 880 48.40 0.86 -93.14
CA LYS A 880 49.43 -0.04 -93.70
C LYS A 880 48.84 -1.34 -94.27
N SER A 881 48.77 -1.33 -95.62
CA SER A 881 48.83 -2.39 -96.65
C SER A 881 48.06 -3.72 -96.52
N ASP A 882 47.28 -3.94 -97.58
CA ASP A 882 46.95 -5.19 -98.31
C ASP A 882 47.87 -6.40 -98.09
N SER A 883 47.26 -7.60 -97.98
CA SER A 883 47.13 -8.56 -99.11
C SER A 883 46.62 -9.94 -98.64
N THR A 884 45.55 -10.43 -99.26
CA THR A 884 45.01 -11.82 -99.32
C THR A 884 46.00 -12.78 -100.06
N PRO A 885 45.83 -14.15 -100.12
CA PRO A 885 44.62 -14.98 -99.96
C PRO A 885 44.75 -16.34 -99.17
N SER A 886 43.58 -16.97 -99.02
CA SER A 886 43.14 -18.29 -98.45
C SER A 886 43.70 -19.56 -99.15
N PRO A 887 43.18 -20.81 -98.95
CA PRO A 887 42.38 -21.45 -97.85
C PRO A 887 42.81 -22.91 -97.49
N SER A 888 42.41 -23.44 -96.31
CA SER A 888 42.13 -24.87 -96.00
C SER A 888 41.87 -25.01 -94.49
N ALA A 889 41.07 -25.89 -93.90
CA ALA A 889 40.04 -26.85 -94.27
C ALA A 889 39.51 -27.41 -92.92
N ASN A 890 38.30 -27.97 -92.95
CA ASN A 890 37.68 -28.86 -91.95
C ASN A 890 37.20 -28.29 -90.61
N GLY A 891 35.87 -28.08 -90.58
CA GLY A 891 35.06 -28.26 -89.39
C GLY A 891 34.73 -29.73 -89.14
N GLY A 892 34.28 -30.00 -87.92
CA GLY A 892 33.72 -31.27 -87.48
C GLY A 892 32.89 -31.04 -86.21
N PHE A 893 31.58 -31.25 -86.35
CA PHE A 893 30.51 -31.15 -85.36
C PHE A 893 30.63 -32.19 -84.23
N SER A 894 30.04 -31.90 -83.07
CA SER A 894 29.03 -32.77 -82.40
C SER A 894 28.67 -32.24 -81.00
N SER A 895 27.36 -32.12 -80.78
CA SER A 895 26.68 -32.20 -79.48
C SER A 895 26.34 -33.66 -79.17
N ASP A 896 26.25 -34.02 -77.88
CA ASP A 896 25.13 -34.69 -77.19
C ASP A 896 25.64 -35.32 -75.87
N ILE A 897 25.18 -34.85 -74.69
CA ILE A 897 24.12 -35.39 -73.80
C ILE A 897 24.43 -36.75 -73.12
N TYR A 898 24.22 -36.76 -71.79
CA TYR A 898 23.70 -37.82 -70.88
C TYR A 898 24.59 -38.34 -69.72
N ASP A 899 23.94 -38.35 -68.54
CA ASP A 899 24.12 -39.14 -67.30
C ASP A 899 25.44 -39.02 -66.51
N GLY A 900 25.46 -39.18 -65.18
CA GLY A 900 24.43 -39.58 -64.22
C GLY A 900 25.08 -39.81 -62.84
N ASP A 901 24.21 -39.85 -61.83
CA ASP A 901 24.34 -40.22 -60.40
C ASP A 901 25.59 -40.93 -59.84
N ASP A 902 25.85 -40.62 -58.55
CA ASP A 902 26.14 -41.59 -57.48
C ASP A 902 25.53 -41.02 -56.17
N THR A 903 24.43 -41.56 -55.61
CA THR A 903 24.23 -42.79 -54.81
C THR A 903 24.98 -42.82 -53.45
N VAL A 904 24.49 -43.31 -52.29
CA VAL A 904 23.22 -43.92 -51.81
C VAL A 904 23.33 -44.18 -50.27
N SER A 905 22.17 -44.38 -49.62
CA SER A 905 21.88 -45.30 -48.46
C SER A 905 21.93 -44.82 -47.00
N SER A 906 21.07 -45.25 -46.06
CA SER A 906 19.78 -45.99 -45.96
C SER A 906 19.51 -46.18 -44.43
N CYS A 907 18.28 -46.22 -43.91
CA CYS A 907 17.60 -47.49 -43.58
C CYS A 907 16.18 -47.31 -43.01
N HIS A 908 15.39 -48.35 -43.30
CA HIS A 908 13.97 -48.60 -43.13
C HIS A 908 13.43 -48.84 -41.70
N THR A 909 12.12 -48.61 -41.56
CA THR A 909 11.19 -49.25 -40.62
C THR A 909 10.50 -50.48 -41.24
N GLY A 910 10.17 -51.48 -40.42
CA GLY A 910 9.19 -52.55 -40.68
C GLY A 910 8.12 -52.53 -39.58
N THR A 911 6.93 -53.14 -39.65
CA THR A 911 6.28 -54.10 -40.57
C THR A 911 4.80 -54.19 -40.17
N HIS A 912 3.91 -54.44 -41.16
CA HIS A 912 2.67 -55.24 -41.21
C HIS A 912 1.87 -55.56 -39.92
N GLU A 913 0.53 -55.51 -39.93
CA GLU A 913 -0.40 -56.32 -40.75
C GLU A 913 -1.73 -55.59 -41.05
#